data_AF-A0A4R0SY81-F1
#
_entry.id   AF-A0A4R0SY81-F1
#
_cell.length_a   1.000
_cell.length_b   1.000
_cell.length_c   1.000
_cell.angle_alpha   90.00
_cell.angle_beta   90.00
_cell.angle_gamma   90.00
#
_symmetry.space_group_name_H-M   'P 1'
#
loop_
_entity.id
_entity.type
_entity.pdbx_description
1 polymer ?
#
loop_
_entity_poly.entity_id
_entity_poly.type
_entity_poly.pdbx_seq_one_letter_code
_entity_poly.pdbx_strand_id
1 'polypeptide(L)'
;MGNIFKVLRRDFLRLFKVPAAWVILFGMVFIPPLYSWYNIVGFWDPYGNTKGITVAIANNDDGTDNALIGKQNLGDQIVKQMRSNDQLGWTFVTEAEAMDQVESGKAYAAIIIPKDFSDDLAGVVTGGKSRPTLEYYVNEKASAIAPKVTDVGASTVDRTVNSTFVSTVSEVLTEVINTVDGKAISTEDTTKAKALTTLAEASDDVQHTRSTIAKLTTKLTDTPEQTRTARQALDDARTLGIDTAEGLAGVSTLIGTTQTSLNGFVTSTSEALDQGSSLLSQAAAQANQSVGTVTGTISAANQQVGGLINTAEDINQANADIIDQLKGLPNANREPLQSAIATLESRNSELAGALGNLDSLNTTIGNASTDTAGLAQHLNTATQTTVREANTARGTITSGAIPQLNTGLNALSSTASTLSTGITSQGSLIDQSKHTLDQLDKAASTTVTALRDTDKALAGVQTKLDTLVTDIKALSISSSLSSLIGTDGKLDAATIADFMLSPTVISEQAVYPVASYGSGMAPLFTTLSLWVGAFVLVVIPKLETDDEGIDDLTPTQGYLGRFLLLATLAAVQGLVTAIGDLVIGIQCASAPVFLLTCVITSLVYMSVIFALSTTFMHVGKGVCVALVILQVPGASGLYPIEMMPAFFRAIYPLLPFTYSIDAMRETIGGFYDGLWFAYIGKLLVFVVLAFALGLGARPKLANLNRLFAREIKESDMIIGEPVHLPGSEYRVTQAIAALADHDEYRHAIERRAAKFAYRYPRLLLGALIAGFVVPAALIIVFALTTSEKIVVMGTWLAWVLIIMGFLMVVEFMRDSIRRQTELGSLSDESIRAMLYGHKAKRRDTSAERHEEADPSAAVTAIIPTIPPTKEGRHAR
;
A
#
# COMPACT_ATOMS: atom_id res chain seq x y z
N MET A 1 -14.01 -51.41 -7.38
CA MET A 1 -12.78 -51.00 -8.09
C MET A 1 -12.63 -51.59 -9.48
N GLY A 2 -13.17 -52.79 -9.79
CA GLY A 2 -13.00 -53.43 -11.10
C GLY A 2 -13.35 -52.54 -12.32
N ASN A 3 -14.45 -51.80 -12.27
CA ASN A 3 -14.85 -50.90 -13.37
C ASN A 3 -13.89 -49.71 -13.56
N ILE A 4 -13.22 -49.22 -12.51
CA ILE A 4 -12.22 -48.13 -12.59
C ILE A 4 -11.03 -48.58 -13.45
N PHE A 5 -10.50 -49.77 -13.16
CA PHE A 5 -9.39 -50.34 -13.92
C PHE A 5 -9.79 -50.75 -15.34
N LYS A 6 -11.05 -51.15 -15.57
CA LYS A 6 -11.58 -51.39 -16.92
C LYS A 6 -11.58 -50.10 -17.75
N VAL A 7 -12.04 -48.98 -17.19
CA VAL A 7 -11.98 -47.65 -17.84
C VAL A 7 -10.54 -47.28 -18.17
N LEU A 8 -9.64 -47.38 -17.19
CA LEU A 8 -8.22 -47.07 -17.37
C LEU A 8 -7.59 -47.90 -18.49
N ARG A 9 -7.79 -49.24 -18.46
CA ARG A 9 -7.26 -50.15 -19.46
C ARG A 9 -7.83 -49.85 -20.85
N ARG A 10 -9.14 -49.60 -20.95
CA ARG A 10 -9.80 -49.25 -22.21
C ARG A 10 -9.20 -47.98 -22.81
N ASP A 11 -9.07 -46.94 -22.00
CA ASP A 11 -8.62 -45.64 -22.48
C ASP A 11 -7.14 -45.67 -22.91
N PHE A 12 -6.29 -46.40 -22.16
CA PHE A 12 -4.91 -46.67 -22.61
C PHE A 12 -4.89 -47.41 -23.95
N LEU A 13 -5.68 -48.49 -24.10
CA LEU A 13 -5.75 -49.25 -25.36
C LEU A 13 -6.25 -48.39 -26.53
N ARG A 14 -7.19 -47.46 -26.28
CA ARG A 14 -7.65 -46.50 -27.30
C ARG A 14 -6.52 -45.57 -27.73
N LEU A 15 -5.71 -45.07 -26.81
CA LEU A 15 -4.53 -44.25 -27.12
C LEU A 15 -3.50 -45.04 -27.95
N PHE A 16 -3.22 -46.30 -27.60
CA PHE A 16 -2.33 -47.18 -28.37
C PHE A 16 -2.80 -47.44 -29.81
N LYS A 17 -4.12 -47.44 -30.06
CA LYS A 17 -4.67 -47.68 -31.41
C LYS A 17 -4.59 -46.48 -32.34
N VAL A 18 -4.36 -45.27 -31.84
CA VAL A 18 -4.38 -44.02 -32.64
C VAL A 18 -2.97 -43.41 -32.70
N PRO A 19 -2.21 -43.61 -33.79
CA PRO A 19 -0.85 -43.07 -33.94
C PRO A 19 -0.74 -41.55 -33.71
N ALA A 20 -1.72 -40.78 -34.18
CA ALA A 20 -1.75 -39.32 -33.97
C ALA A 20 -1.85 -38.93 -32.49
N ALA A 21 -2.49 -39.75 -31.66
CA ALA A 21 -2.60 -39.50 -30.22
C ALA A 21 -1.24 -39.57 -29.51
N TRP A 22 -0.30 -40.37 -30.02
CA TRP A 22 1.07 -40.46 -29.48
C TRP A 22 1.85 -39.17 -29.64
N VAL A 23 1.72 -38.49 -30.79
CA VAL A 23 2.38 -37.20 -31.02
C VAL A 23 1.84 -36.15 -30.05
N ILE A 24 0.52 -36.14 -29.83
CA ILE A 24 -0.11 -35.22 -28.87
C ILE A 24 0.31 -35.57 -27.44
N LEU A 25 0.30 -36.84 -27.04
CA LEU A 25 0.76 -37.30 -25.72
C LEU A 25 2.23 -36.92 -25.47
N PHE A 26 3.09 -37.12 -26.47
CA PHE A 26 4.49 -36.71 -26.40
C PHE A 26 4.60 -35.20 -26.20
N GLY A 27 3.90 -34.40 -27.01
CA GLY A 27 3.87 -32.95 -26.83
C GLY A 27 3.38 -32.54 -25.44
N MET A 28 2.29 -33.15 -24.95
CA MET A 28 1.77 -32.88 -23.62
C MET A 28 2.77 -33.22 -22.52
N VAL A 29 3.50 -34.34 -22.62
CA VAL A 29 4.45 -34.77 -21.60
C VAL A 29 5.76 -33.97 -21.64
N PHE A 30 6.28 -33.63 -22.83
CA PHE A 30 7.63 -33.08 -22.98
C PHE A 30 7.70 -31.57 -23.20
N ILE A 31 6.65 -30.92 -23.72
CA ILE A 31 6.68 -29.45 -23.94
C ILE A 31 6.72 -28.68 -22.61
N PRO A 32 5.89 -28.98 -21.59
CA PRO A 32 5.93 -28.24 -20.34
C PRO A 32 7.29 -28.31 -19.61
N PRO A 33 7.97 -29.48 -19.49
CA PRO A 33 9.32 -29.57 -18.93
C PRO A 33 10.36 -28.64 -19.58
N LEU A 34 10.28 -28.41 -20.90
CA LEU A 34 11.22 -27.52 -21.62
C LEU A 34 11.25 -26.11 -21.02
N TYR A 35 10.12 -25.63 -20.49
CA TYR A 35 10.07 -24.35 -19.81
C TYR A 35 11.01 -24.32 -18.59
N SER A 36 10.97 -25.37 -17.76
CA SER A 36 11.85 -25.49 -16.59
C SER A 36 13.31 -25.46 -17.02
N TRP A 37 13.65 -26.34 -17.95
CA TRP A 37 15.02 -26.56 -18.42
C TRP A 37 15.63 -25.31 -19.04
N TYR A 38 14.91 -24.65 -19.93
CA TYR A 38 15.42 -23.46 -20.61
C TYR A 38 15.63 -22.30 -19.63
N ASN A 39 14.72 -22.11 -18.67
CA ASN A 39 14.87 -21.06 -17.67
C ASN A 39 15.98 -21.39 -16.65
N ILE A 40 16.11 -22.63 -16.19
CA ILE A 40 17.20 -23.03 -15.27
C ILE A 40 18.56 -22.78 -15.93
N VAL A 41 18.72 -23.16 -17.21
CA VAL A 41 19.96 -22.91 -17.96
C VAL A 41 20.17 -21.40 -18.20
N GLY A 42 19.13 -20.65 -18.56
CA GLY A 42 19.22 -19.20 -18.75
C GLY A 42 19.61 -18.44 -17.48
N PHE A 43 19.21 -18.96 -16.31
CA PHE A 43 19.56 -18.42 -15.00
C PHE A 43 20.69 -19.20 -14.32
N TRP A 44 21.47 -20.00 -15.04
CA TRP A 44 22.46 -20.89 -14.41
C TRP A 44 23.49 -20.13 -13.58
N ASP A 45 24.08 -19.11 -14.21
CA ASP A 45 25.07 -18.23 -13.58
C ASP A 45 25.00 -16.81 -14.20
N PRO A 46 24.00 -16.00 -13.82
CA PRO A 46 23.91 -14.62 -14.30
C PRO A 46 25.05 -13.72 -13.78
N TYR A 47 25.82 -14.20 -12.79
CA TYR A 47 26.90 -13.45 -12.16
C TYR A 47 28.30 -13.86 -12.66
N GLY A 48 28.46 -15.00 -13.32
CA GLY A 48 29.75 -15.46 -13.86
C GLY A 48 30.28 -14.61 -15.03
N ASN A 49 29.45 -13.77 -15.64
CA ASN A 49 29.82 -12.87 -16.75
C ASN A 49 29.73 -11.38 -16.36
N THR A 50 30.05 -11.05 -15.12
CA THR A 50 30.06 -9.66 -14.60
C THR A 50 31.05 -8.72 -15.31
N LYS A 51 32.01 -9.25 -16.09
CA LYS A 51 32.87 -8.46 -17.01
C LYS A 51 32.07 -7.61 -18.01
N GLY A 52 30.83 -8.00 -18.33
CA GLY A 52 29.94 -7.21 -19.18
C GLY A 52 29.30 -6.01 -18.49
N ILE A 53 29.44 -5.88 -17.17
CA ILE A 53 28.98 -4.73 -16.40
C ILE A 53 30.12 -3.72 -16.31
N THR A 54 30.01 -2.67 -17.12
CA THR A 54 31.02 -1.63 -17.20
C THR A 54 30.92 -0.67 -16.01
N VAL A 55 32.04 -0.43 -15.33
CA VAL A 55 32.16 0.56 -14.25
C VAL A 55 33.32 1.51 -14.57
N ALA A 56 33.01 2.80 -14.68
CA ALA A 56 33.99 3.83 -14.99
C ALA A 56 34.75 4.25 -13.72
N ILE A 57 36.05 4.44 -13.80
CA ILE A 57 36.88 4.98 -12.73
C ILE A 57 37.57 6.23 -13.27
N ALA A 58 37.38 7.35 -12.58
CA ALA A 58 38.12 8.58 -12.83
C ALA A 58 39.02 8.88 -11.63
N ASN A 59 40.32 9.03 -11.89
CA ASN A 59 41.29 9.42 -10.86
C ASN A 59 41.64 10.89 -11.00
N ASN A 60 41.26 11.71 -10.01
CA ASN A 60 41.66 13.11 -9.91
C ASN A 60 42.73 13.35 -8.84
N ASP A 61 43.20 12.32 -8.13
CA ASP A 61 44.12 12.42 -7.00
C ASP A 61 45.47 13.05 -7.39
N ASP A 62 45.81 14.17 -6.75
CA ASP A 62 47.07 14.90 -7.00
C ASP A 62 48.27 14.24 -6.28
N GLY A 63 48.01 13.29 -5.37
CA GLY A 63 49.02 12.65 -4.52
C GLY A 63 49.38 13.49 -3.30
N THR A 64 50.20 12.92 -2.41
CA THR A 64 50.65 13.53 -1.16
C THR A 64 52.18 13.54 -1.06
N ASP A 65 52.73 14.51 -0.33
CA ASP A 65 54.16 14.58 0.03
C ASP A 65 54.28 14.89 1.53
N ASN A 66 54.48 13.85 2.34
CA ASN A 66 54.48 13.95 3.81
C ASN A 66 55.76 13.32 4.40
N ALA A 67 56.31 13.94 5.45
CA ALA A 67 57.55 13.53 6.11
C ALA A 67 57.54 12.08 6.64
N LEU A 68 56.37 11.48 6.87
CA LEU A 68 56.25 10.11 7.38
C LEU A 68 56.20 9.04 6.27
N ILE A 69 55.55 9.32 5.14
CA ILE A 69 55.26 8.33 4.06
C ILE A 69 55.93 8.69 2.71
N GLY A 70 56.60 9.84 2.64
CA GLY A 70 57.23 10.37 1.44
C GLY A 70 56.21 10.83 0.40
N LYS A 71 56.69 11.02 -0.84
CA LYS A 71 55.85 11.35 -1.99
C LYS A 71 55.13 10.11 -2.50
N GLN A 72 53.82 10.04 -2.33
CA GLN A 72 52.97 8.90 -2.71
C GLN A 72 51.72 9.36 -3.45
N ASN A 73 51.28 8.62 -4.47
CA ASN A 73 49.95 8.81 -5.09
C ASN A 73 49.18 7.49 -4.98
N LEU A 74 48.24 7.45 -4.05
CA LEU A 74 47.47 6.27 -3.69
C LEU A 74 46.33 6.03 -4.70
N GLY A 75 45.77 7.08 -5.31
CA GLY A 75 44.81 6.97 -6.41
C GLY A 75 45.39 6.21 -7.61
N ASP A 76 46.62 6.51 -8.02
CA ASP A 76 47.31 5.80 -9.11
C ASP A 76 47.58 4.34 -8.77
N GLN A 77 47.88 4.04 -7.50
CA GLN A 77 48.05 2.66 -7.04
C GLN A 77 46.74 1.88 -7.08
N ILE A 78 45.62 2.49 -6.67
CA ILE A 78 44.27 1.91 -6.76
C ILE A 78 43.91 1.64 -8.22
N VAL A 79 44.12 2.61 -9.12
CA VAL A 79 43.89 2.44 -10.56
C VAL A 79 44.72 1.28 -11.12
N LYS A 80 45.98 1.16 -10.71
CA LYS A 80 46.86 0.06 -11.14
C LYS A 80 46.37 -1.30 -10.67
N GLN A 81 45.91 -1.42 -9.42
CA GLN A 81 45.33 -2.67 -8.90
C GLN A 81 43.99 -3.00 -9.57
N MET A 82 43.14 -2.01 -9.81
CA MET A 82 41.87 -2.20 -10.52
C MET A 82 42.03 -2.64 -11.97
N ARG A 83 43.10 -2.21 -12.66
CA ARG A 83 43.42 -2.73 -14.01
C ARG A 83 43.74 -4.22 -14.03
N SER A 84 44.21 -4.78 -12.90
CA SER A 84 44.47 -6.20 -12.75
C SER A 84 43.27 -7.00 -12.23
N ASN A 85 42.23 -6.31 -11.73
CA ASN A 85 40.99 -6.94 -11.30
C ASN A 85 40.08 -7.14 -12.51
N ASP A 86 39.64 -8.37 -12.74
CA ASP A 86 38.78 -8.72 -13.86
C ASP A 86 37.40 -9.24 -13.42
N GLN A 87 36.95 -8.84 -12.22
CA GLN A 87 35.61 -9.16 -11.73
C GLN A 87 34.53 -8.32 -12.43
N LEU A 88 34.83 -7.08 -12.83
CA LEU A 88 33.91 -6.17 -13.53
C LEU A 88 34.59 -5.57 -14.77
N GLY A 89 33.79 -4.96 -15.65
CA GLY A 89 34.28 -4.26 -16.85
C GLY A 89 34.84 -2.87 -16.52
N TRP A 90 36.00 -2.79 -15.86
CA TRP A 90 36.57 -1.51 -15.45
C TRP A 90 37.01 -0.66 -16.65
N THR A 91 36.49 0.55 -16.76
CA THR A 91 36.94 1.56 -17.73
C THR A 91 37.60 2.71 -16.99
N PHE A 92 38.73 3.21 -17.49
CA PHE A 92 39.49 4.28 -16.84
C PHE A 92 39.46 5.50 -17.74
N VAL A 93 38.73 6.53 -17.32
CA VAL A 93 38.39 7.70 -18.15
C VAL A 93 38.45 8.97 -17.32
N THR A 94 38.30 10.12 -17.98
CA THR A 94 38.18 11.40 -17.27
C THR A 94 36.85 11.48 -16.52
N GLU A 95 36.75 12.31 -15.47
CA GLU A 95 35.50 12.48 -14.71
C GLU A 95 34.31 12.87 -15.60
N ALA A 96 34.51 13.81 -16.53
CA ALA A 96 33.47 14.23 -17.46
C ALA A 96 32.99 13.08 -18.37
N GLU A 97 33.92 12.22 -18.81
CA GLU A 97 33.60 11.05 -19.61
C GLU A 97 32.97 9.93 -18.77
N ALA A 98 33.40 9.74 -17.52
CA ALA A 98 32.78 8.80 -16.59
C ALA A 98 31.31 9.16 -16.36
N MET A 99 31.02 10.45 -16.15
CA MET A 99 29.65 10.95 -16.00
C MET A 99 28.84 10.80 -17.29
N ASP A 100 29.38 11.13 -18.48
CA ASP A 100 28.69 10.87 -19.76
C ASP A 100 28.38 9.38 -19.94
N GLN A 101 29.31 8.49 -19.60
CA GLN A 101 29.11 7.05 -19.72
C GLN A 101 28.01 6.54 -18.79
N VAL A 102 27.95 7.03 -17.55
CA VAL A 102 26.87 6.67 -16.61
C VAL A 102 25.53 7.24 -17.06
N GLU A 103 25.47 8.51 -17.45
CA GLU A 103 24.24 9.16 -17.90
C GLU A 103 23.68 8.55 -19.20
N SER A 104 24.57 8.23 -20.15
CA SER A 104 24.20 7.58 -21.42
C SER A 104 23.91 6.08 -21.30
N GLY A 105 24.27 5.45 -20.17
CA GLY A 105 24.11 4.02 -19.94
C GLY A 105 25.19 3.14 -20.60
N LYS A 106 26.28 3.74 -21.10
CA LYS A 106 27.47 3.01 -21.56
C LYS A 106 28.24 2.38 -20.38
N ALA A 107 28.19 3.01 -19.22
CA ALA A 107 28.62 2.47 -17.94
C ALA A 107 27.42 2.38 -16.99
N TYR A 108 27.40 1.35 -16.14
CA TYR A 108 26.36 1.17 -15.13
C TYR A 108 26.64 1.97 -13.87
N ALA A 109 27.91 2.25 -13.58
CA ALA A 109 28.34 3.08 -12.46
C ALA A 109 29.66 3.79 -12.77
N ALA A 110 29.97 4.84 -12.01
CA ALA A 110 31.25 5.54 -11.99
C ALA A 110 31.75 5.70 -10.56
N ILE A 111 33.06 5.56 -10.37
CA ILE A 111 33.78 5.82 -9.12
C ILE A 111 34.78 6.95 -9.38
N ILE A 112 34.63 8.06 -8.68
CA ILE A 112 35.51 9.22 -8.79
C ILE A 112 36.41 9.25 -7.55
N ILE A 113 37.72 9.25 -7.78
CA ILE A 113 38.74 9.44 -6.73
C ILE A 113 39.01 10.95 -6.65
N PRO A 114 38.67 11.64 -5.55
CA PRO A 114 38.85 13.08 -5.39
C PRO A 114 40.33 13.50 -5.40
N LYS A 115 40.57 14.81 -5.57
CA LYS A 115 41.93 15.38 -5.69
C LYS A 115 42.78 15.27 -4.44
N ASP A 116 42.13 15.35 -3.29
CA ASP A 116 42.69 15.33 -1.94
C ASP A 116 42.76 13.92 -1.35
N PHE A 117 42.44 12.88 -2.14
CA PHE A 117 42.31 11.52 -1.66
C PHE A 117 43.58 10.99 -0.98
N SER A 118 44.76 11.16 -1.59
CA SER A 118 46.04 10.74 -0.97
C SER A 118 46.38 11.54 0.29
N ASP A 119 46.12 12.85 0.28
CA ASP A 119 46.40 13.76 1.40
C ASP A 119 45.52 13.43 2.62
N ASP A 120 44.22 13.19 2.41
CA ASP A 120 43.29 12.83 3.46
C ASP A 120 43.61 11.45 4.06
N LEU A 121 44.00 10.49 3.23
CA LEU A 121 44.39 9.16 3.67
C LEU A 121 45.72 9.19 4.48
N ALA A 122 46.67 10.04 4.09
CA ALA A 122 47.88 10.32 4.88
C ALA A 122 47.57 11.06 6.20
N GLY A 123 46.55 11.91 6.18
CA GLY A 123 46.00 12.59 7.35
C GLY A 123 45.57 11.63 8.46
N VAL A 124 45.00 10.48 8.12
CA VAL A 124 44.55 9.47 9.10
C VAL A 124 45.70 8.95 9.98
N VAL A 125 46.91 8.78 9.42
CA VAL A 125 48.11 8.33 10.15
C VAL A 125 48.75 9.46 10.96
N THR A 126 48.60 10.70 10.50
CA THR A 126 49.26 11.88 11.08
C THR A 126 48.37 12.71 12.01
N GLY A 127 47.15 12.25 12.31
CA GLY A 127 46.21 12.89 13.23
C GLY A 127 45.37 14.02 12.60
N GLY A 128 45.26 14.04 11.27
CA GLY A 128 44.38 14.91 10.49
C GLY A 128 42.89 14.67 10.78
N LYS A 129 42.07 15.70 10.54
CA LYS A 129 40.61 15.67 10.82
C LYS A 129 39.76 15.13 9.67
N SER A 130 40.27 15.14 8.44
CA SER A 130 39.57 14.70 7.24
C SER A 130 39.75 13.20 7.01
N ARG A 131 38.73 12.55 6.43
CA ARG A 131 38.76 11.13 6.07
C ARG A 131 38.60 11.01 4.56
N PRO A 132 39.37 10.14 3.89
CA PRO A 132 39.29 9.98 2.45
C PRO A 132 37.92 9.43 2.05
N THR A 133 37.34 10.00 1.00
CA THR A 133 36.05 9.57 0.43
C THR A 133 36.21 9.24 -1.05
N LEU A 134 35.41 8.29 -1.53
CA LEU A 134 35.22 8.04 -2.96
C LEU A 134 33.79 8.44 -3.33
N GLU A 135 33.62 9.07 -4.49
CA GLU A 135 32.28 9.37 -5.00
C GLU A 135 31.81 8.22 -5.89
N TYR A 136 30.60 7.72 -5.63
CA TYR A 136 30.02 6.62 -6.37
C TYR A 136 28.70 7.06 -7.01
N TYR A 137 28.64 6.97 -8.34
CA TYR A 137 27.49 7.31 -9.16
C TYR A 137 26.97 6.06 -9.84
N VAL A 138 25.66 5.79 -9.78
CA VAL A 138 25.07 4.58 -10.36
C VAL A 138 23.84 4.93 -11.21
N ASN A 139 23.74 4.29 -12.38
CA ASN A 139 22.59 4.41 -13.25
C ASN A 139 21.56 3.30 -12.96
N GLU A 140 20.70 3.54 -11.97
CA GLU A 140 19.64 2.60 -11.60
C GLU A 140 18.59 2.39 -12.72
N LYS A 141 18.50 3.30 -13.69
CA LYS A 141 17.58 3.21 -14.83
C LYS A 141 18.01 2.12 -15.82
N ALA A 142 19.31 1.89 -15.98
CA ALA A 142 19.83 0.93 -16.97
C ALA A 142 19.45 -0.51 -16.62
N SER A 143 19.40 -0.86 -15.33
CA SER A 143 18.97 -2.19 -14.86
C SER A 143 18.66 -2.17 -13.37
N ALA A 144 17.57 -2.82 -12.97
CA ALA A 144 17.18 -2.95 -11.56
C ALA A 144 18.17 -3.80 -10.72
N ILE A 145 19.02 -4.60 -11.38
CA ILE A 145 20.01 -5.46 -10.71
C ILE A 145 21.39 -4.79 -10.72
N ALA A 146 21.64 -3.84 -11.64
CA ALA A 146 22.95 -3.20 -11.78
C ALA A 146 23.44 -2.51 -10.51
N PRO A 147 22.62 -1.77 -9.71
CA PRO A 147 23.08 -1.21 -8.45
C PRO A 147 23.60 -2.27 -7.49
N LYS A 148 22.91 -3.43 -7.38
CA LYS A 148 23.34 -4.52 -6.50
C LYS A 148 24.62 -5.19 -6.95
N VAL A 149 24.88 -5.26 -8.25
CA VAL A 149 26.12 -5.85 -8.76
C VAL A 149 27.28 -4.84 -8.72
N THR A 150 27.01 -3.57 -9.02
CA THR A 150 28.03 -2.50 -8.99
C THR A 150 28.35 -2.05 -7.57
N ASP A 151 27.45 -2.21 -6.59
CA ASP A 151 27.73 -2.09 -5.15
C ASP A 151 28.83 -3.07 -4.71
N VAL A 152 28.81 -4.31 -5.22
CA VAL A 152 29.89 -5.29 -4.98
C VAL A 152 31.20 -4.79 -5.60
N GLY A 153 31.13 -4.13 -6.76
CA GLY A 153 32.27 -3.43 -7.37
C GLY A 153 32.83 -2.32 -6.48
N ALA A 154 31.97 -1.43 -5.98
CA ALA A 154 32.36 -0.36 -5.06
C ALA A 154 33.00 -0.93 -3.78
N SER A 155 32.43 -2.01 -3.22
CA SER A 155 33.02 -2.69 -2.05
C SER A 155 34.38 -3.32 -2.34
N THR A 156 34.62 -3.75 -3.59
CA THR A 156 35.92 -4.28 -4.02
C THR A 156 36.96 -3.18 -4.13
N VAL A 157 36.58 -2.01 -4.65
CA VAL A 157 37.43 -0.81 -4.65
C VAL A 157 37.74 -0.36 -3.22
N ASP A 158 36.74 -0.32 -2.33
CA ASP A 158 36.91 0.02 -0.90
C ASP A 158 37.88 -0.93 -0.19
N ARG A 159 37.76 -2.25 -0.42
CA ARG A 159 38.70 -3.24 0.11
C ARG A 159 40.12 -3.06 -0.45
N THR A 160 40.24 -2.71 -1.72
CA THR A 160 41.53 -2.45 -2.40
C THR A 160 42.20 -1.19 -1.86
N VAL A 161 41.42 -0.13 -1.59
CA VAL A 161 41.88 1.08 -0.92
C VAL A 161 42.48 0.72 0.45
N ASN A 162 41.74 -0.04 1.25
CA ASN A 162 42.20 -0.48 2.57
C ASN A 162 43.47 -1.35 2.49
N SER A 163 43.54 -2.30 1.56
CA SER A 163 44.73 -3.15 1.40
C SER A 163 45.95 -2.36 0.91
N THR A 164 45.76 -1.44 -0.03
CA THR A 164 46.84 -0.59 -0.57
C THR A 164 47.40 0.31 0.55
N PHE A 165 46.52 0.94 1.32
CA PHE A 165 46.90 1.76 2.47
C PHE A 165 47.72 0.97 3.50
N VAL A 166 47.22 -0.19 3.94
CA VAL A 166 47.93 -1.01 4.93
C VAL A 166 49.28 -1.51 4.41
N SER A 167 49.36 -1.89 3.14
CA SER A 167 50.61 -2.30 2.50
C SER A 167 51.64 -1.17 2.49
N THR A 168 51.25 0.03 2.04
CA THR A 168 52.14 1.20 1.99
C THR A 168 52.63 1.61 3.37
N VAL A 169 51.75 1.62 4.38
CA VAL A 169 52.13 1.95 5.77
C VAL A 169 53.08 0.89 6.35
N SER A 170 52.82 -0.40 6.09
CA SER A 170 53.65 -1.51 6.59
C SER A 170 55.04 -1.55 5.96
N GLU A 171 55.16 -1.24 4.67
CA GLU A 171 56.46 -1.13 3.97
C GLU A 171 57.31 0.00 4.58
N VAL A 172 56.71 1.18 4.79
CA VAL A 172 57.39 2.34 5.40
C VAL A 172 57.83 2.05 6.83
N LEU A 173 56.97 1.43 7.66
CA LEU A 173 57.32 1.03 9.04
C LEU A 173 58.44 -0.02 9.08
N THR A 174 58.44 -0.97 8.14
CA THR A 174 59.47 -2.03 8.07
C THR A 174 60.83 -1.48 7.64
N GLU A 175 60.84 -0.50 6.74
CA GLU A 175 62.08 0.19 6.30
C GLU A 175 62.71 1.00 7.45
N VAL A 176 61.89 1.67 8.27
CA VAL A 176 62.31 2.41 9.46
C VAL A 176 62.83 1.49 10.57
N ILE A 177 62.26 0.29 10.76
CA ILE A 177 62.70 -0.67 11.79
C ILE A 177 64.00 -1.39 11.39
N ASN A 178 64.13 -1.80 10.12
CA ASN A 178 65.32 -2.51 9.63
C ASN A 178 66.58 -1.63 9.54
N THR A 179 66.45 -0.30 9.60
CA THR A 179 67.59 0.63 9.69
C THR A 179 68.17 0.77 11.10
N VAL A 180 67.49 0.23 12.13
CA VAL A 180 67.88 0.39 13.55
C VAL A 180 68.64 -0.84 14.11
N ASP A 181 68.69 -1.96 13.38
CA ASP A 181 69.03 -3.27 13.95
C ASP A 181 70.52 -3.70 13.80
N GLY A 182 71.42 -2.95 14.46
CA GLY A 182 72.87 -3.21 14.41
C GLY A 182 73.49 -3.86 15.66
N LYS A 183 72.73 -4.13 16.73
CA LYS A 183 73.28 -4.68 17.98
C LYS A 183 72.25 -5.47 18.80
N ALA A 184 72.32 -6.80 18.73
CA ALA A 184 72.43 -7.70 19.90
C ALA A 184 71.93 -9.12 19.59
N ILE A 185 72.83 -10.02 19.20
CA ILE A 185 72.58 -11.47 19.35
C ILE A 185 73.82 -12.11 19.98
N SER A 186 73.78 -12.30 21.30
CA SER A 186 74.57 -13.32 21.99
C SER A 186 73.96 -13.60 23.36
N THR A 187 73.56 -14.84 23.61
CA THR A 187 73.74 -15.67 24.82
C THR A 187 72.52 -16.52 25.17
N GLU A 188 72.75 -17.83 25.12
CA GLU A 188 71.83 -18.94 25.38
C GLU A 188 71.32 -19.00 26.83
N ASP A 189 71.90 -18.22 27.75
CA ASP A 189 71.45 -18.10 29.15
C ASP A 189 70.57 -16.86 29.41
N THR A 190 70.75 -15.76 28.68
CA THR A 190 69.83 -14.60 28.79
C THR A 190 68.51 -14.86 28.08
N THR A 191 68.49 -15.65 27.01
CA THR A 191 67.24 -16.03 26.32
C THR A 191 66.34 -16.91 27.19
N LYS A 192 66.89 -17.77 28.06
CA LYS A 192 66.11 -18.60 29.00
C LYS A 192 65.53 -17.78 30.16
N ALA A 193 66.37 -16.93 30.76
CA ALA A 193 65.91 -16.01 31.79
C ALA A 193 64.84 -15.07 31.20
N LYS A 194 65.05 -14.56 29.99
CA LYS A 194 64.05 -13.79 29.25
C LYS A 194 62.81 -14.61 28.93
N ALA A 195 62.90 -15.85 28.45
CA ALA A 195 61.70 -16.66 28.14
C ALA A 195 60.89 -17.01 29.40
N LEU A 196 61.54 -17.32 30.52
CA LEU A 196 60.87 -17.55 31.81
C LEU A 196 60.26 -16.25 32.35
N THR A 197 60.96 -15.13 32.21
CA THR A 197 60.43 -13.80 32.55
C THR A 197 59.26 -13.44 31.64
N THR A 198 59.35 -13.66 30.34
CA THR A 198 58.30 -13.37 29.35
C THR A 198 57.09 -14.30 29.50
N LEU A 199 57.26 -15.57 29.86
CA LEU A 199 56.13 -16.44 30.20
C LEU A 199 55.48 -16.05 31.54
N ALA A 200 56.28 -15.60 32.51
CA ALA A 200 55.75 -15.08 33.78
C ALA A 200 55.01 -13.75 33.57
N GLU A 201 55.56 -12.84 32.75
CA GLU A 201 54.92 -11.60 32.30
C GLU A 201 53.65 -11.92 31.50
N ALA A 202 53.67 -12.91 30.60
CA ALA A 202 52.47 -13.34 29.88
C ALA A 202 51.40 -13.94 30.82
N SER A 203 51.78 -14.67 31.86
CA SER A 203 50.84 -15.17 32.88
C SER A 203 50.25 -14.01 33.70
N ASP A 204 51.07 -13.01 34.06
CA ASP A 204 50.63 -11.79 34.74
C ASP A 204 49.72 -10.92 33.86
N ASP A 205 50.04 -10.79 32.56
CA ASP A 205 49.22 -10.09 31.57
C ASP A 205 47.86 -10.79 31.37
N VAL A 206 47.85 -12.14 31.35
CA VAL A 206 46.61 -12.91 31.34
C VAL A 206 45.81 -12.65 32.62
N GLN A 207 46.45 -12.61 33.80
CA GLN A 207 45.79 -12.28 35.06
C GLN A 207 45.25 -10.84 35.07
N HIS A 208 45.99 -9.88 34.52
CA HIS A 208 45.58 -8.49 34.38
C HIS A 208 44.37 -8.36 33.45
N THR A 209 44.40 -9.10 32.33
CA THR A 209 43.31 -9.17 31.36
C THR A 209 42.06 -9.77 32.01
N ARG A 210 42.19 -10.85 32.78
CA ARG A 210 41.08 -11.45 33.54
C ARG A 210 40.49 -10.50 34.58
N SER A 211 41.34 -9.77 35.32
CA SER A 211 40.89 -8.69 36.22
C SER A 211 40.14 -7.57 35.49
N THR A 212 40.58 -7.21 34.30
CA THR A 212 39.91 -6.21 33.45
C THR A 212 38.56 -6.71 32.95
N ILE A 213 38.49 -7.98 32.52
CA ILE A 213 37.25 -8.66 32.14
C ILE A 213 36.26 -8.69 33.31
N ALA A 214 36.73 -8.97 34.54
CA ALA A 214 35.89 -8.95 35.73
C ALA A 214 35.31 -7.55 35.99
N LYS A 215 36.13 -6.49 35.93
CA LYS A 215 35.67 -5.10 36.07
C LYS A 215 34.65 -4.71 35.00
N LEU A 216 34.89 -5.11 33.75
CA LEU A 216 33.99 -4.84 32.63
C LEU A 216 32.66 -5.59 32.79
N THR A 217 32.71 -6.85 33.24
CA THR A 217 31.54 -7.68 33.54
C THR A 217 30.67 -7.04 34.61
N THR A 218 31.28 -6.52 35.69
CA THR A 218 30.54 -5.80 36.74
C THR A 218 29.83 -4.58 36.17
N LYS A 219 30.54 -3.71 35.42
CA LYS A 219 29.94 -2.51 34.81
C LYS A 219 28.78 -2.84 33.86
N LEU A 220 28.90 -3.91 33.07
CA LEU A 220 27.85 -4.33 32.14
C LEU A 220 26.67 -5.00 32.84
N THR A 221 26.87 -5.54 34.04
CA THR A 221 25.78 -6.10 34.87
C THR A 221 24.90 -5.00 35.46
N ASP A 222 25.43 -3.77 35.59
CA ASP A 222 24.67 -2.60 36.08
C ASP A 222 23.86 -1.90 34.96
N THR A 223 24.16 -2.18 33.68
CA THR A 223 23.46 -1.61 32.51
C THR A 223 21.93 -1.77 32.55
N PRO A 224 21.36 -2.93 32.91
CA PRO A 224 19.90 -3.11 32.96
C PRO A 224 19.15 -2.17 33.92
N GLU A 225 19.78 -1.74 35.02
CA GLU A 225 19.16 -0.77 35.93
C GLU A 225 19.18 0.66 35.36
N GLN A 226 20.23 1.00 34.61
CA GLN A 226 20.35 2.29 33.94
C GLN A 226 19.36 2.41 32.78
N THR A 227 19.22 1.36 31.97
CA THR A 227 18.24 1.30 30.89
C THR A 227 16.80 1.28 31.43
N ARG A 228 16.54 0.64 32.57
CA ARG A 228 15.25 0.72 33.27
C ARG A 228 14.91 2.16 33.66
N THR A 229 15.86 2.89 34.23
CA THR A 229 15.68 4.30 34.60
C THR A 229 15.41 5.18 33.37
N ALA A 230 16.14 4.94 32.28
CA ALA A 230 15.91 5.64 31.01
C ALA A 230 14.51 5.33 30.42
N ARG A 231 14.06 4.07 30.47
CA ARG A 231 12.69 3.69 30.04
C ARG A 231 11.62 4.41 30.87
N GLN A 232 11.82 4.54 32.17
CA GLN A 232 10.89 5.24 33.06
C GLN A 232 10.80 6.73 32.70
N ALA A 233 11.92 7.41 32.46
CA ALA A 233 11.91 8.81 32.01
C ALA A 233 11.22 8.98 30.64
N LEU A 234 11.36 7.99 29.74
CA LEU A 234 10.67 7.97 28.45
C LEU A 234 9.16 7.76 28.61
N ASP A 235 8.71 6.97 29.59
CA ASP A 235 7.30 6.81 29.94
C ASP A 235 6.68 8.08 30.53
N ASP A 236 7.42 8.77 31.40
CA ASP A 236 7.01 10.05 31.96
C ASP A 236 6.87 11.10 30.83
N ALA A 237 7.85 11.14 29.91
CA ALA A 237 7.80 12.01 28.73
C ALA A 237 6.61 11.69 27.80
N ARG A 238 6.28 10.40 27.64
CA ARG A 238 5.12 9.96 26.85
C ARG A 238 3.81 10.42 27.49
N THR A 239 3.69 10.28 28.80
CA THR A 239 2.50 10.69 29.55
C THR A 239 2.29 12.21 29.43
N LEU A 240 3.35 13.00 29.63
CA LEU A 240 3.32 14.45 29.44
C LEU A 240 2.95 14.83 27.99
N GLY A 241 3.44 14.08 27.00
CA GLY A 241 3.07 14.25 25.60
C GLY A 241 1.57 14.03 25.36
N ILE A 242 0.99 12.98 25.92
CA ILE A 242 -0.45 12.68 25.79
C ILE A 242 -1.29 13.81 26.42
N ASP A 243 -0.96 14.24 27.63
CA ASP A 243 -1.68 15.33 28.32
C ASP A 243 -1.60 16.64 27.52
N THR A 244 -0.44 16.93 26.94
CA THR A 244 -0.24 18.12 26.10
C THR A 244 -1.05 18.01 24.80
N ALA A 245 -1.11 16.83 24.18
CA ALA A 245 -1.91 16.61 22.98
C ALA A 245 -3.42 16.79 23.24
N GLU A 246 -3.92 16.31 24.39
CA GLU A 246 -5.30 16.52 24.82
C GLU A 246 -5.60 18.01 25.07
N GLY A 247 -4.68 18.71 25.75
CA GLY A 247 -4.77 20.16 25.94
C GLY A 247 -4.83 20.94 24.61
N LEU A 248 -4.01 20.55 23.62
CA LEU A 248 -4.01 21.13 22.28
C LEU A 248 -5.30 20.86 21.50
N ALA A 249 -5.88 19.67 21.64
CA ALA A 249 -7.20 19.35 21.07
C ALA A 249 -8.29 20.23 21.69
N GLY A 250 -8.22 20.48 23.00
CA GLY A 250 -9.06 21.45 23.70
C GLY A 250 -8.91 22.87 23.14
N VAL A 251 -7.68 23.33 22.91
CA VAL A 251 -7.40 24.65 22.30
C VAL A 251 -7.99 24.74 20.89
N SER A 252 -7.84 23.70 20.06
CA SER A 252 -8.43 23.68 18.70
C SER A 252 -9.95 23.81 18.74
N THR A 253 -10.60 23.08 19.65
CA THR A 253 -12.06 23.14 19.85
C THR A 253 -12.50 24.54 20.33
N LEU A 254 -11.76 25.15 21.26
CA LEU A 254 -12.04 26.48 21.76
C LEU A 254 -11.86 27.55 20.67
N ILE A 255 -10.84 27.43 19.82
CA ILE A 255 -10.63 28.31 18.67
C ILE A 255 -11.82 28.21 17.71
N GLY A 256 -12.25 27.00 17.35
CA GLY A 256 -13.42 26.79 16.48
C GLY A 256 -14.69 27.41 17.06
N THR A 257 -14.95 27.17 18.35
CA THR A 257 -16.10 27.74 19.07
C THR A 257 -16.04 29.28 19.11
N THR A 258 -14.85 29.84 19.31
CA THR A 258 -14.61 31.29 19.33
C THR A 258 -14.86 31.90 17.95
N GLN A 259 -14.37 31.27 16.88
CA GLN A 259 -14.61 31.72 15.50
C GLN A 259 -16.10 31.69 15.15
N THR A 260 -16.82 30.62 15.50
CA THR A 260 -18.28 30.53 15.31
C THR A 260 -19.00 31.64 16.08
N SER A 261 -18.63 31.86 17.34
CA SER A 261 -19.23 32.90 18.19
C SER A 261 -18.96 34.31 17.67
N LEU A 262 -17.73 34.58 17.20
CA LEU A 262 -17.36 35.87 16.60
C LEU A 262 -18.15 36.14 15.32
N ASN A 263 -18.29 35.15 14.44
CA ASN A 263 -19.09 35.30 13.23
C ASN A 263 -20.57 35.54 13.56
N GLY A 264 -21.14 34.81 14.55
CA GLY A 264 -22.50 35.05 15.02
C GLY A 264 -22.70 36.43 15.65
N PHE A 265 -21.71 36.90 16.41
CA PHE A 265 -21.70 38.27 16.97
C PHE A 265 -21.70 39.34 15.88
N VAL A 266 -20.90 39.15 14.82
CA VAL A 266 -20.84 40.08 13.69
C VAL A 266 -22.18 40.14 12.94
N THR A 267 -22.78 38.99 12.65
CA THR A 267 -24.07 38.93 11.96
C THR A 267 -25.16 39.62 12.79
N SER A 268 -25.32 39.24 14.06
CA SER A 268 -26.33 39.83 14.95
C SER A 268 -26.14 41.33 15.18
N THR A 269 -24.89 41.78 15.37
CA THR A 269 -24.58 43.19 15.57
C THR A 269 -24.85 44.00 14.30
N SER A 270 -24.49 43.48 13.14
CA SER A 270 -24.75 44.14 11.84
C SER A 270 -26.26 44.25 11.58
N GLU A 271 -27.01 43.19 11.82
CA GLU A 271 -28.47 43.21 11.70
C GLU A 271 -29.12 44.22 12.66
N ALA A 272 -28.68 44.27 13.91
CA ALA A 272 -29.19 45.23 14.89
C ALA A 272 -28.86 46.68 14.51
N LEU A 273 -27.63 46.95 14.01
CA LEU A 273 -27.21 48.26 13.51
C LEU A 273 -28.00 48.69 12.28
N ASP A 274 -28.28 47.77 11.35
CA ASP A 274 -29.06 48.04 10.14
C ASP A 274 -30.51 48.36 10.48
N GLN A 275 -31.12 47.57 11.38
CA GLN A 275 -32.48 47.83 11.87
C GLN A 275 -32.54 49.16 12.64
N GLY A 276 -31.58 49.42 13.53
CA GLY A 276 -31.51 50.67 14.28
C GLY A 276 -31.34 51.90 13.40
N SER A 277 -30.45 51.82 12.39
CA SER A 277 -30.22 52.90 11.44
C SER A 277 -31.45 53.17 10.57
N SER A 278 -32.15 52.11 10.16
CA SER A 278 -33.41 52.20 9.40
C SER A 278 -34.52 52.83 10.24
N LEU A 279 -34.73 52.36 11.48
CA LEU A 279 -35.74 52.92 12.39
C LEU A 279 -35.46 54.38 12.73
N LEU A 280 -34.19 54.74 12.97
CA LEU A 280 -33.80 56.12 13.26
C LEU A 280 -34.04 57.03 12.05
N SER A 281 -33.70 56.57 10.84
CA SER A 281 -33.95 57.32 9.61
C SER A 281 -35.44 57.50 9.34
N GLN A 282 -36.27 56.48 9.59
CA GLN A 282 -37.72 56.56 9.49
C GLN A 282 -38.31 57.53 10.52
N ALA A 283 -37.86 57.46 11.77
CA ALA A 283 -38.29 58.37 12.83
C ALA A 283 -37.94 59.83 12.51
N ALA A 284 -36.73 60.08 12.00
CA ALA A 284 -36.31 61.41 11.57
C ALA A 284 -37.14 61.94 10.38
N ALA A 285 -37.44 61.08 9.39
CA ALA A 285 -38.30 61.46 8.27
C ALA A 285 -39.72 61.83 8.75
N GLN A 286 -40.30 61.04 9.66
CA GLN A 286 -41.62 61.30 10.23
C GLN A 286 -41.64 62.59 11.08
N ALA A 287 -40.59 62.82 11.86
CA ALA A 287 -40.42 64.05 12.63
C ALA A 287 -40.30 65.27 11.71
N ASN A 288 -39.48 65.20 10.66
CA ASN A 288 -39.35 66.27 9.67
C ASN A 288 -40.67 66.58 8.96
N GLN A 289 -41.47 65.57 8.62
CA GLN A 289 -42.79 65.77 8.02
C GLN A 289 -43.76 66.48 8.98
N SER A 290 -43.73 66.08 10.26
CA SER A 290 -44.58 66.67 11.31
C SER A 290 -44.18 68.12 11.58
N VAL A 291 -42.88 68.38 11.69
CA VAL A 291 -42.32 69.72 11.86
C VAL A 291 -42.63 70.60 10.66
N GLY A 292 -42.46 70.12 9.44
CA GLY A 292 -42.81 70.88 8.23
C GLY A 292 -44.29 71.27 8.16
N THR A 293 -45.18 70.40 8.63
CA THR A 293 -46.62 70.70 8.74
C THR A 293 -46.87 71.81 9.77
N VAL A 294 -46.26 71.71 10.95
CA VAL A 294 -46.38 72.72 12.03
C VAL A 294 -45.82 74.07 11.56
N THR A 295 -44.61 74.11 11.02
CA THR A 295 -44.00 75.34 10.48
C THR A 295 -44.89 75.98 9.41
N GLY A 296 -45.48 75.19 8.52
CA GLY A 296 -46.44 75.68 7.51
C GLY A 296 -47.67 76.34 8.14
N THR A 297 -48.27 75.71 9.15
CA THR A 297 -49.44 76.26 9.86
C THR A 297 -49.10 77.53 10.67
N ILE A 298 -47.95 77.55 11.35
CA ILE A 298 -47.48 78.71 12.11
C ILE A 298 -47.20 79.89 11.16
N SER A 299 -46.54 79.63 10.03
CA SER A 299 -46.26 80.67 9.04
C SER A 299 -47.55 81.27 8.45
N ALA A 300 -48.56 80.43 8.18
CA ALA A 300 -49.86 80.90 7.71
C ALA A 300 -50.58 81.76 8.77
N ALA A 301 -50.57 81.33 10.04
CA ALA A 301 -51.15 82.09 11.15
C ALA A 301 -50.43 83.43 11.36
N ASN A 302 -49.10 83.45 11.25
CA ASN A 302 -48.29 84.67 11.33
C ASN A 302 -48.70 85.70 10.26
N GLN A 303 -48.83 85.26 9.01
CA GLN A 303 -49.27 86.13 7.91
C GLN A 303 -50.68 86.69 8.13
N GLN A 304 -51.60 85.87 8.68
CA GLN A 304 -52.96 86.32 9.00
C GLN A 304 -52.98 87.36 10.12
N VAL A 305 -52.22 87.13 11.21
CA VAL A 305 -52.11 88.07 12.33
C VAL A 305 -51.47 89.39 11.88
N GLY A 306 -50.41 89.33 11.06
CA GLY A 306 -49.81 90.52 10.45
C GLY A 306 -50.80 91.34 9.63
N GLY A 307 -51.67 90.69 8.84
CA GLY A 307 -52.74 91.38 8.11
C GLY A 307 -53.79 92.04 9.02
N LEU A 308 -54.15 91.38 10.14
CA LEU A 308 -55.06 91.94 11.14
C LEU A 308 -54.44 93.13 11.87
N ILE A 309 -53.15 93.07 12.21
CA ILE A 309 -52.42 94.19 12.83
C ILE A 309 -52.49 95.41 11.93
N ASN A 310 -52.13 95.28 10.64
CA ASN A 310 -52.18 96.39 9.69
C ASN A 310 -53.60 97.00 9.60
N THR A 311 -54.63 96.16 9.53
CA THR A 311 -56.03 96.62 9.45
C THR A 311 -56.46 97.35 10.73
N ALA A 312 -56.09 96.82 11.90
CA ALA A 312 -56.45 97.42 13.18
C ALA A 312 -55.66 98.71 13.46
N GLU A 313 -54.42 98.82 12.96
CA GLU A 313 -53.62 100.04 13.02
C GLU A 313 -54.25 101.16 12.17
N ASP A 314 -54.69 100.84 10.95
CA ASP A 314 -55.43 101.78 10.08
C ASP A 314 -56.72 102.29 10.76
N ILE A 315 -57.50 101.40 11.41
CA ILE A 315 -58.71 101.78 12.15
C ILE A 315 -58.37 102.67 13.35
N ASN A 316 -57.34 102.31 14.12
CA ASN A 316 -56.92 103.05 15.30
C ASN A 316 -56.47 104.48 14.94
N GLN A 317 -55.76 104.63 13.82
CA GLN A 317 -55.37 105.94 13.30
C GLN A 317 -56.57 106.75 12.82
N ALA A 318 -57.48 106.15 12.05
CA ALA A 318 -58.69 106.82 11.59
C ALA A 318 -59.56 107.32 12.76
N ASN A 319 -59.69 106.53 13.83
CA ASN A 319 -60.39 106.93 15.04
C ASN A 319 -59.70 108.08 15.77
N ALA A 320 -58.36 108.09 15.83
CA ALA A 320 -57.61 109.20 16.43
C ALA A 320 -57.88 110.50 15.68
N ASP A 321 -57.85 110.46 14.34
CA ASP A 321 -58.16 111.62 13.49
C ASP A 321 -59.61 112.13 13.71
N ILE A 322 -60.59 111.22 13.87
CA ILE A 322 -61.99 111.57 14.17
C ILE A 322 -62.11 112.21 15.56
N ILE A 323 -61.44 111.65 16.58
CA ILE A 323 -61.45 112.19 17.95
C ILE A 323 -60.91 113.63 17.97
N ASP A 324 -59.81 113.88 17.27
CA ASP A 324 -59.21 115.21 17.17
C ASP A 324 -60.15 116.22 16.50
N GLN A 325 -60.86 115.82 15.44
CA GLN A 325 -61.88 116.64 14.81
C GLN A 325 -63.04 116.97 15.78
N LEU A 326 -63.52 115.99 16.56
CA LEU A 326 -64.60 116.19 17.52
C LEU A 326 -64.23 117.17 18.65
N LYS A 327 -62.98 117.14 19.12
CA LYS A 327 -62.47 118.08 20.15
C LYS A 327 -62.40 119.52 19.68
N GLY A 328 -62.23 119.76 18.38
CA GLY A 328 -62.15 121.11 17.79
C GLY A 328 -63.49 121.86 17.74
N LEU A 329 -64.62 121.22 18.10
CA LEU A 329 -65.96 121.82 17.98
C LEU A 329 -66.27 122.85 19.10
N PRO A 330 -67.05 123.92 18.82
CA PRO A 330 -67.27 125.04 19.75
C PRO A 330 -67.91 124.70 21.11
N ASN A 331 -68.52 123.51 21.25
CA ASN A 331 -69.18 123.06 22.49
C ASN A 331 -68.63 121.71 22.98
N ALA A 332 -67.44 121.28 22.54
CA ALA A 332 -66.87 119.97 22.89
C ALA A 332 -66.70 119.74 24.41
N ASN A 333 -66.54 120.81 25.20
CA ASN A 333 -66.40 120.76 26.67
C ASN A 333 -67.73 120.74 27.43
N ARG A 334 -68.86 120.50 26.76
CA ARG A 334 -70.19 120.43 27.38
C ARG A 334 -70.79 119.04 27.26
N GLU A 335 -71.48 118.61 28.32
CA GLU A 335 -72.27 117.38 28.32
C GLU A 335 -73.40 117.46 27.28
N PRO A 336 -73.66 116.39 26.50
CA PRO A 336 -73.09 115.03 26.60
C PRO A 336 -71.86 114.72 25.74
N LEU A 337 -71.34 115.69 24.96
CA LEU A 337 -70.32 115.42 23.93
C LEU A 337 -68.93 115.11 24.52
N GLN A 338 -68.60 115.74 25.65
CA GLN A 338 -67.35 115.50 26.38
C GLN A 338 -67.19 114.04 26.81
N SER A 339 -68.24 113.43 27.36
CA SER A 339 -68.23 112.02 27.80
C SER A 339 -68.05 111.04 26.63
N ALA A 340 -68.61 111.34 25.45
CA ALA A 340 -68.48 110.50 24.27
C ALA A 340 -67.05 110.52 23.70
N ILE A 341 -66.43 111.70 23.64
CA ILE A 341 -65.02 111.87 23.23
C ILE A 341 -64.11 111.11 24.20
N ALA A 342 -64.27 111.29 25.51
CA ALA A 342 -63.46 110.58 26.51
C ALA A 342 -63.61 109.05 26.41
N THR A 343 -64.81 108.56 26.10
CA THR A 343 -65.04 107.13 25.86
C THR A 343 -64.33 106.64 24.60
N LEU A 344 -64.42 107.39 23.49
CA LEU A 344 -63.72 107.05 22.25
C LEU A 344 -62.20 107.06 22.42
N GLU A 345 -61.64 108.05 23.14
CA GLU A 345 -60.23 108.09 23.50
C GLU A 345 -59.80 106.87 24.31
N SER A 346 -60.57 106.50 25.33
CA SER A 346 -60.31 105.31 26.13
C SER A 346 -60.32 104.06 25.26
N ARG A 347 -61.32 103.91 24.38
CA ARG A 347 -61.41 102.76 23.46
C ARG A 347 -60.30 102.71 22.43
N ASN A 348 -59.87 103.86 21.91
CA ASN A 348 -58.75 103.94 20.97
C ASN A 348 -57.42 103.62 21.68
N SER A 349 -57.24 104.08 22.91
CA SER A 349 -56.06 103.72 23.71
C SER A 349 -56.04 102.23 24.07
N GLU A 350 -57.19 101.62 24.38
CA GLU A 350 -57.33 100.17 24.57
C GLU A 350 -56.98 99.40 23.29
N LEU A 351 -57.43 99.86 22.12
CA LEU A 351 -57.12 99.27 20.82
C LEU A 351 -55.62 99.36 20.50
N ALA A 352 -54.97 100.51 20.76
CA ALA A 352 -53.53 100.66 20.64
C ALA A 352 -52.75 99.69 21.56
N GLY A 353 -53.23 99.49 22.79
CA GLY A 353 -52.66 98.49 23.70
C GLY A 353 -52.83 97.05 23.19
N ALA A 354 -54.00 96.72 22.64
CA ALA A 354 -54.25 95.42 22.02
C ALA A 354 -53.39 95.19 20.76
N LEU A 355 -53.15 96.22 19.96
CA LEU A 355 -52.24 96.21 18.81
C LEU A 355 -50.81 95.89 19.24
N GLY A 356 -50.29 96.54 20.28
CA GLY A 356 -48.96 96.25 20.81
C GLY A 356 -48.81 94.81 21.31
N ASN A 357 -49.86 94.25 21.92
CA ASN A 357 -49.90 92.84 22.31
C ASN A 357 -49.95 91.90 21.09
N LEU A 358 -50.72 92.23 20.05
CA LEU A 358 -50.79 91.46 18.81
C LEU A 358 -49.48 91.48 18.04
N ASP A 359 -48.79 92.62 17.95
CA ASP A 359 -47.46 92.73 17.33
C ASP A 359 -46.40 91.90 18.06
N SER A 360 -46.41 91.96 19.40
CA SER A 360 -45.55 91.11 20.24
C SER A 360 -45.84 89.62 20.01
N LEU A 361 -47.13 89.25 19.91
CA LEU A 361 -47.54 87.88 19.60
C LEU A 361 -47.10 87.48 18.18
N ASN A 362 -47.23 88.36 17.19
CA ASN A 362 -46.80 88.11 15.82
C ASN A 362 -45.29 87.88 15.73
N THR A 363 -44.50 88.69 16.43
CA THR A 363 -43.04 88.49 16.54
C THR A 363 -42.72 87.16 17.22
N THR A 364 -43.43 86.81 18.31
CA THR A 364 -43.26 85.53 19.02
C THR A 364 -43.58 84.33 18.12
N ILE A 365 -44.66 84.40 17.35
CA ILE A 365 -45.04 83.36 16.37
C ILE A 365 -43.96 83.23 15.27
N GLY A 366 -43.41 84.35 14.79
CA GLY A 366 -42.35 84.36 13.78
C GLY A 366 -41.05 83.70 14.28
N ASN A 367 -40.66 84.01 15.52
CA ASN A 367 -39.51 83.37 16.19
C ASN A 367 -39.76 81.87 16.40
N ALA A 368 -40.95 81.48 16.90
CA ALA A 368 -41.32 80.08 17.09
C ALA A 368 -41.29 79.27 15.78
N SER A 369 -41.68 79.88 14.65
CA SER A 369 -41.57 79.28 13.32
C SER A 369 -40.11 79.00 12.94
N THR A 370 -39.23 79.98 13.17
CA THR A 370 -37.79 79.90 12.86
C THR A 370 -37.10 78.85 13.74
N ASP A 371 -37.38 78.84 15.04
CA ASP A 371 -36.83 77.86 15.99
C ASP A 371 -37.28 76.44 15.65
N THR A 372 -38.55 76.28 15.25
CA THR A 372 -39.12 74.99 14.84
C THR A 372 -38.47 74.46 13.56
N ALA A 373 -38.19 75.33 12.58
CA ALA A 373 -37.43 74.96 11.38
C ALA A 373 -35.97 74.59 11.71
N GLY A 374 -35.31 75.33 12.61
CA GLY A 374 -33.97 75.03 13.10
C GLY A 374 -33.88 73.68 13.81
N LEU A 375 -34.91 73.31 14.59
CA LEU A 375 -35.01 72.01 15.24
C LEU A 375 -35.05 70.85 14.24
N ALA A 376 -35.83 70.94 13.16
CA ALA A 376 -35.84 69.92 12.11
C ALA A 376 -34.46 69.73 11.47
N GLN A 377 -33.77 70.82 11.17
CA GLN A 377 -32.42 70.75 10.60
C GLN A 377 -31.43 70.08 11.57
N HIS A 378 -31.46 70.44 12.85
CA HIS A 378 -30.61 69.82 13.88
C HIS A 378 -30.92 68.33 14.06
N LEU A 379 -32.19 67.94 14.11
CA LEU A 379 -32.61 66.54 14.18
C LEU A 379 -32.13 65.74 12.96
N ASN A 380 -32.24 66.31 11.77
CA ASN A 380 -31.74 65.68 10.54
C ASN A 380 -30.21 65.52 10.57
N THR A 381 -29.46 66.56 10.94
CA THR A 381 -28.00 66.51 11.04
C THR A 381 -27.53 65.51 12.10
N ALA A 382 -28.17 65.48 13.28
CA ALA A 382 -27.85 64.55 14.35
C ALA A 382 -28.12 63.09 13.92
N THR A 383 -29.23 62.85 13.21
CA THR A 383 -29.57 61.53 12.67
C THR A 383 -28.54 61.07 11.65
N GLN A 384 -28.22 61.89 10.65
CA GLN A 384 -27.25 61.54 9.61
C GLN A 384 -25.85 61.32 10.18
N THR A 385 -25.46 62.11 11.18
CA THR A 385 -24.19 61.91 11.90
C THR A 385 -24.18 60.57 12.62
N THR A 386 -25.25 60.24 13.35
CA THR A 386 -25.36 58.98 14.09
C THR A 386 -25.31 57.77 13.16
N VAL A 387 -26.03 57.82 12.03
CA VAL A 387 -26.01 56.76 11.01
C VAL A 387 -24.61 56.61 10.39
N ARG A 388 -23.92 57.72 10.11
CA ARG A 388 -22.55 57.70 9.58
C ARG A 388 -21.57 57.08 10.57
N GLU A 389 -21.59 57.51 11.84
CA GLU A 389 -20.72 56.96 12.88
C GLU A 389 -21.01 55.47 13.14
N ALA A 390 -22.28 55.07 13.15
CA ALA A 390 -22.68 53.67 13.24
C ALA A 390 -22.11 52.82 12.08
N ASN A 391 -22.19 53.34 10.85
CA ASN A 391 -21.62 52.69 9.67
C ASN A 391 -20.08 52.61 9.73
N THR A 392 -19.41 53.65 10.23
CA THR A 392 -17.95 53.66 10.43
C THR A 392 -17.51 52.65 11.50
N ALA A 393 -18.22 52.59 12.63
CA ALA A 393 -17.97 51.60 13.67
C ALA A 393 -18.19 50.17 13.15
N ARG A 394 -19.27 49.93 12.40
CA ARG A 394 -19.52 48.66 11.72
C ARG A 394 -18.36 48.31 10.78
N GLY A 395 -17.97 49.24 9.91
CA GLY A 395 -16.84 49.06 8.99
C GLY A 395 -15.57 48.64 9.74
N THR A 396 -15.21 49.35 10.81
CA THR A 396 -14.02 49.06 11.63
C THR A 396 -14.04 47.65 12.22
N ILE A 397 -15.20 47.19 12.70
CA ILE A 397 -15.37 45.83 13.25
C ILE A 397 -15.29 44.79 12.13
N THR A 398 -16.02 44.98 11.03
CA THR A 398 -16.16 43.99 9.95
C THR A 398 -14.92 43.88 9.06
N SER A 399 -14.25 44.98 8.76
CA SER A 399 -13.10 45.00 7.85
C SER A 399 -11.74 45.07 8.56
N GLY A 400 -11.71 45.41 9.85
CA GLY A 400 -10.48 45.54 10.62
C GLY A 400 -10.33 44.46 11.69
N ALA A 401 -11.06 44.62 12.80
CA ALA A 401 -10.80 43.86 14.03
C ALA A 401 -11.08 42.36 13.89
N ILE A 402 -12.20 41.97 13.26
CA ILE A 402 -12.59 40.56 13.15
C ILE A 402 -11.71 39.78 12.17
N PRO A 403 -11.40 40.27 10.95
CA PRO A 403 -10.44 39.60 10.08
C PRO A 403 -9.09 39.38 10.75
N GLN A 404 -8.55 40.38 11.45
CA GLN A 404 -7.28 40.26 12.17
C GLN A 404 -7.35 39.22 13.29
N LEU A 405 -8.44 39.20 14.07
CA LEU A 405 -8.65 38.22 15.12
C LEU A 405 -8.79 36.81 14.54
N ASN A 406 -9.53 36.64 13.43
CA ASN A 406 -9.64 35.36 12.72
C ASN A 406 -8.28 34.90 12.17
N THR A 407 -7.46 35.80 11.62
CA THR A 407 -6.09 35.49 11.19
C THR A 407 -5.23 35.02 12.37
N GLY A 408 -5.29 35.71 13.52
CA GLY A 408 -4.56 35.31 14.73
C GLY A 408 -5.02 33.95 15.27
N LEU A 409 -6.33 33.70 15.30
CA LEU A 409 -6.92 32.42 15.70
C LEU A 409 -6.52 31.28 14.75
N ASN A 410 -6.49 31.54 13.44
CA ASN A 410 -6.02 30.57 12.44
C ASN A 410 -4.52 30.25 12.61
N ALA A 411 -3.69 31.26 12.86
CA ALA A 411 -2.26 31.06 13.15
C ALA A 411 -2.03 30.27 14.44
N LEU A 412 -2.85 30.52 15.47
CA LEU A 412 -2.81 29.75 16.71
C LEU A 412 -3.25 28.29 16.48
N SER A 413 -4.30 28.08 15.67
CA SER A 413 -4.80 26.75 15.32
C SER A 413 -3.77 25.94 14.52
N SER A 414 -3.09 26.56 13.55
CA SER A 414 -2.03 25.90 12.79
C SER A 414 -0.81 25.58 13.65
N THR A 415 -0.44 26.47 14.58
CA THR A 415 0.63 26.25 15.55
C THR A 415 0.30 25.10 16.49
N ALA A 416 -0.92 25.08 17.04
CA ALA A 416 -1.39 23.98 17.90
C ALA A 416 -1.41 22.64 17.13
N SER A 417 -1.86 22.63 15.88
CA SER A 417 -1.85 21.41 15.04
C SER A 417 -0.43 20.91 14.73
N THR A 418 0.49 21.82 14.45
CA THR A 418 1.92 21.50 14.21
C THR A 418 2.55 20.91 15.46
N LEU A 419 2.32 21.53 16.62
CA LEU A 419 2.84 21.04 17.90
C LEU A 419 2.22 19.68 18.28
N SER A 420 0.92 19.46 18.05
CA SER A 420 0.25 18.16 18.25
C SER A 420 0.88 17.06 17.38
N THR A 421 1.17 17.38 16.12
CA THR A 421 1.84 16.45 15.20
C THR A 421 3.27 16.14 15.68
N GLY A 422 4.01 17.15 16.15
CA GLY A 422 5.35 16.98 16.72
C GLY A 422 5.37 16.13 18.00
N ILE A 423 4.37 16.28 18.87
CA ILE A 423 4.21 15.44 20.06
C ILE A 423 3.87 14.00 19.67
N THR A 424 3.05 13.81 18.64
CA THR A 424 2.69 12.47 18.13
C THR A 424 3.91 11.76 17.52
N SER A 425 4.75 12.48 16.77
CA SER A 425 5.99 11.92 16.22
C SER A 425 7.01 11.59 17.32
N GLN A 426 7.05 12.38 18.40
CA GLN A 426 7.86 12.08 19.58
C GLN A 426 7.48 10.74 20.23
N GLY A 427 6.19 10.37 20.24
CA GLY A 427 5.74 9.06 20.70
C GLY A 427 6.40 7.89 19.95
N SER A 428 6.50 7.98 18.62
CA SER A 428 7.20 6.98 17.79
C SER A 428 8.70 6.91 18.09
N LEU A 429 9.35 8.05 18.31
CA LEU A 429 10.77 8.10 18.70
C LEU A 429 11.01 7.53 20.10
N ILE A 430 10.07 7.73 21.03
CA ILE A 430 10.10 7.11 22.35
C ILE A 430 10.02 5.58 22.23
N ASP A 431 9.09 5.06 21.42
CA ASP A 431 8.95 3.61 21.21
C ASP A 431 10.21 3.00 20.57
N GLN A 432 10.80 3.69 19.58
CA GLN A 432 12.10 3.30 18.99
C GLN A 432 13.23 3.32 20.02
N SER A 433 13.29 4.36 20.87
CA SER A 433 14.32 4.50 21.90
C SER A 433 14.22 3.38 22.94
N LYS A 434 13.00 2.99 23.33
CA LYS A 434 12.79 1.83 24.20
C LYS A 434 13.26 0.53 23.55
N HIS A 435 12.96 0.32 22.27
CA HIS A 435 13.45 -0.84 21.54
C HIS A 435 14.98 -0.90 21.52
N THR A 436 15.65 0.23 21.30
CA THR A 436 17.12 0.32 21.37
C THR A 436 17.64 0.03 22.77
N LEU A 437 16.98 0.49 23.83
CA LEU A 437 17.34 0.16 25.22
C LEU A 437 17.18 -1.34 25.50
N ASP A 438 16.16 -2.01 24.95
CA ASP A 438 15.98 -3.46 25.07
C ASP A 438 17.07 -4.23 24.30
N GLN A 439 17.46 -3.74 23.12
CA GLN A 439 18.59 -4.29 22.37
C GLN A 439 19.91 -4.10 23.13
N LEU A 440 20.11 -2.95 23.79
CA LEU A 440 21.28 -2.68 24.62
C LEU A 440 21.35 -3.61 25.82
N ASP A 441 20.23 -3.88 26.49
CA ASP A 441 20.15 -4.87 27.59
C ASP A 441 20.53 -6.27 27.11
N LYS A 442 20.01 -6.68 25.95
CA LYS A 442 20.33 -7.98 25.35
C LYS A 442 21.79 -8.07 24.93
N ALA A 443 22.34 -7.02 24.35
CA ALA A 443 23.75 -6.93 23.98
C ALA A 443 24.64 -7.01 25.22
N ALA A 444 24.37 -6.20 26.25
CA ALA A 444 25.12 -6.22 27.51
C ALA A 444 25.09 -7.60 28.18
N SER A 445 23.93 -8.26 28.22
CA SER A 445 23.79 -9.62 28.77
C SER A 445 24.58 -10.67 27.97
N THR A 446 24.54 -10.57 26.64
CA THR A 446 25.31 -11.45 25.75
C THR A 446 26.81 -11.23 25.91
N THR A 447 27.25 -9.96 25.98
CA THR A 447 28.66 -9.59 26.23
C THR A 447 29.13 -10.07 27.60
N VAL A 448 28.32 -9.94 28.65
CA VAL A 448 28.63 -10.49 29.97
C VAL A 448 28.82 -12.01 29.92
N THR A 449 27.99 -12.72 29.16
CA THR A 449 28.12 -14.17 28.98
C THR A 449 29.42 -14.51 28.24
N ALA A 450 29.71 -13.84 27.13
CA ALA A 450 30.95 -14.03 26.38
C ALA A 450 32.19 -13.69 27.21
N LEU A 451 32.17 -12.59 27.98
CA LEU A 451 33.26 -12.21 28.89
C LEU A 451 33.50 -13.27 29.97
N ARG A 452 32.44 -13.87 30.52
CA ARG A 452 32.57 -14.98 31.48
C ARG A 452 33.19 -16.22 30.84
N ASP A 453 32.84 -16.54 29.60
CA ASP A 453 33.43 -17.69 28.90
C ASP A 453 34.89 -17.43 28.48
N THR A 454 35.22 -16.20 28.07
CA THR A 454 36.60 -15.76 27.85
C THR A 454 37.42 -15.82 29.13
N ASP A 455 36.89 -15.38 30.28
CA ASP A 455 37.58 -15.51 31.56
C ASP A 455 37.90 -16.98 31.89
N LYS A 456 36.94 -17.90 31.66
CA LYS A 456 37.17 -19.35 31.84
C LYS A 456 38.26 -19.87 30.90
N ALA A 457 38.26 -19.45 29.63
CA ALA A 457 39.28 -19.85 28.67
C ALA A 457 40.67 -19.32 29.07
N LEU A 458 40.76 -18.06 29.49
CA LEU A 458 41.99 -17.44 29.99
C LEU A 458 42.46 -18.09 31.29
N ALA A 459 41.56 -18.53 32.18
CA ALA A 459 41.93 -19.34 33.35
C ALA A 459 42.60 -20.66 32.93
N GLY A 460 42.11 -21.29 31.87
CA GLY A 460 42.72 -22.47 31.26
C GLY A 460 44.10 -22.17 30.65
N VAL A 461 44.25 -21.03 29.96
CA VAL A 461 45.54 -20.58 29.41
C VAL A 461 46.53 -20.29 30.54
N GLN A 462 46.12 -19.57 31.58
CA GLN A 462 46.95 -19.29 32.76
C GLN A 462 47.46 -20.58 33.40
N THR A 463 46.57 -21.56 33.60
CA THR A 463 46.95 -22.89 34.12
C THR A 463 47.97 -23.59 33.22
N LYS A 464 47.81 -23.50 31.90
CA LYS A 464 48.76 -24.07 30.93
C LYS A 464 50.08 -23.32 30.88
N LEU A 465 50.08 -21.99 31.01
CA LEU A 465 51.30 -21.17 31.08
C LEU A 465 52.08 -21.48 32.37
N ASP A 466 51.40 -21.61 33.50
CA ASP A 466 52.02 -22.00 34.77
C ASP A 466 52.61 -23.43 34.69
N THR A 467 51.90 -24.33 34.01
CA THR A 467 52.40 -25.69 33.70
C THR A 467 53.60 -25.62 32.75
N LEU A 468 53.57 -24.81 31.70
CA LEU A 468 54.68 -24.61 30.75
C LEU A 468 55.89 -23.95 31.39
N VAL A 469 55.72 -22.99 32.32
CA VAL A 469 56.82 -22.44 33.11
C VAL A 469 57.45 -23.53 33.97
N THR A 470 56.63 -24.43 34.52
CA THR A 470 57.08 -25.60 35.28
C THR A 470 57.79 -26.63 34.39
N ASP A 471 57.26 -26.87 33.19
CA ASP A 471 57.80 -27.80 32.20
C ASP A 471 59.08 -27.26 31.53
N ILE A 472 59.19 -25.94 31.25
CA ILE A 472 60.41 -25.29 30.75
C ILE A 472 61.52 -25.32 31.80
N LYS A 473 61.17 -25.17 33.08
CA LYS A 473 62.10 -25.43 34.19
C LYS A 473 62.53 -26.90 34.22
N ALA A 474 61.67 -27.83 33.82
CA ALA A 474 61.97 -29.27 33.72
C ALA A 474 62.70 -29.68 32.42
N LEU A 475 62.53 -28.92 31.33
CA LEU A 475 63.15 -29.06 30.00
C LEU A 475 64.61 -28.56 29.97
N SER A 476 65.34 -28.66 31.09
CA SER A 476 66.80 -28.50 31.16
C SER A 476 67.58 -29.58 30.37
N ILE A 477 66.89 -30.39 29.55
CA ILE A 477 67.48 -31.46 28.74
C ILE A 477 66.79 -31.45 27.37
N SER A 478 67.59 -31.15 26.36
CA SER A 478 67.34 -31.27 24.91
C SER A 478 66.78 -30.04 24.17
N SER A 479 67.60 -29.65 23.19
CA SER A 479 67.59 -28.51 22.30
C SER A 479 66.61 -28.66 21.13
N SER A 480 65.54 -27.87 21.10
CA SER A 480 64.64 -27.80 19.93
C SER A 480 64.15 -26.39 19.59
N LEU A 481 64.84 -25.33 20.05
CA LEU A 481 64.42 -23.94 19.85
C LEU A 481 64.98 -23.28 18.56
N SER A 482 65.68 -24.03 17.72
CA SER A 482 66.27 -23.52 16.47
C SER A 482 65.30 -23.43 15.29
N SER A 483 64.00 -23.74 15.45
CA SER A 483 63.04 -23.78 14.33
C SER A 483 62.10 -22.58 14.23
N LEU A 484 62.21 -21.58 15.10
CA LEU A 484 61.33 -20.39 15.11
C LEU A 484 62.02 -19.08 14.73
N ILE A 485 63.32 -19.13 14.41
CA ILE A 485 64.06 -18.03 13.79
C ILE A 485 64.36 -18.49 12.36
N GLY A 486 63.77 -17.83 11.37
CA GLY A 486 64.18 -18.01 9.97
C GLY A 486 65.68 -17.70 9.84
N THR A 487 66.37 -18.36 8.92
CA THR A 487 67.86 -18.42 8.85
C THR A 487 68.59 -17.07 8.76
N ASP A 488 67.90 -15.95 8.52
CA ASP A 488 68.51 -14.66 8.16
C ASP A 488 68.18 -13.50 9.14
N GLY A 489 67.37 -13.72 10.19
CA GLY A 489 67.18 -12.75 11.28
C GLY A 489 66.46 -11.43 10.95
N LYS A 490 65.58 -11.37 9.94
CA LYS A 490 64.80 -10.17 9.57
C LYS A 490 63.28 -10.39 9.64
N LEU A 491 62.55 -9.32 9.97
CA LEU A 491 61.08 -9.27 9.97
C LEU A 491 60.52 -9.05 8.55
N ASP A 492 59.44 -9.75 8.22
CA ASP A 492 58.78 -9.74 6.92
C ASP A 492 57.59 -8.77 6.89
N ALA A 493 57.61 -7.81 5.97
CA ALA A 493 56.59 -6.76 5.81
C ALA A 493 55.21 -7.33 5.43
N ALA A 494 55.16 -8.46 4.70
CA ALA A 494 53.91 -9.09 4.30
C ALA A 494 53.15 -9.66 5.51
N THR A 495 53.87 -10.16 6.50
CA THR A 495 53.30 -10.74 7.73
C THR A 495 52.71 -9.66 8.67
N ILE A 496 53.26 -8.44 8.67
CA ILE A 496 52.75 -7.30 9.48
C ILE A 496 51.49 -6.70 8.85
N ALA A 497 51.45 -6.61 7.51
CA ALA A 497 50.27 -6.14 6.78
C ALA A 497 49.06 -7.06 6.99
N ASP A 498 49.28 -8.39 7.04
CA ASP A 498 48.22 -9.39 7.29
C ASP A 498 47.66 -9.29 8.73
N PHE A 499 48.49 -8.92 9.72
CA PHE A 499 48.09 -8.72 11.11
C PHE A 499 47.32 -7.42 11.36
N MET A 500 47.65 -6.34 10.63
CA MET A 500 46.95 -5.05 10.71
C MET A 500 45.55 -5.07 10.04
N LEU A 501 45.29 -6.04 9.16
CA LEU A 501 44.05 -6.15 8.38
C LEU A 501 42.89 -6.86 9.11
N SER A 502 42.96 -7.17 10.41
CA SER A 502 41.85 -7.90 11.06
C SER A 502 41.66 -7.64 12.56
N PRO A 503 40.49 -7.13 12.97
CA PRO A 503 39.85 -7.61 14.19
C PRO A 503 38.73 -8.63 13.92
N THR A 504 38.16 -8.69 12.71
CA THR A 504 37.17 -9.74 12.37
C THR A 504 37.17 -10.06 10.88
N VAL A 505 37.85 -11.14 10.50
CA VAL A 505 37.52 -11.85 9.25
C VAL A 505 36.16 -12.50 9.48
N ILE A 506 35.13 -12.08 8.76
CA ILE A 506 33.87 -12.83 8.74
C ILE A 506 34.19 -14.17 8.09
N SER A 507 34.31 -15.21 8.92
CA SER A 507 34.35 -16.60 8.46
C SER A 507 32.93 -16.97 8.04
N GLU A 508 32.61 -16.76 6.76
CA GLU A 508 31.36 -17.19 6.18
C GLU A 508 31.30 -18.72 6.20
N GLN A 509 30.37 -19.28 6.97
CA GLN A 509 30.07 -20.70 6.93
C GLN A 509 28.64 -20.89 6.41
N ALA A 510 28.52 -21.29 5.15
CA ALA A 510 27.23 -21.59 4.53
C ALA A 510 26.61 -22.83 5.18
N VAL A 511 25.45 -22.66 5.83
CA VAL A 511 24.73 -23.75 6.51
C VAL A 511 24.14 -24.75 5.49
N TYR A 512 23.64 -24.23 4.36
CA TYR A 512 23.15 -25.02 3.22
C TYR A 512 23.70 -24.43 1.92
N PRO A 513 24.92 -24.80 1.51
CA PRO A 513 25.54 -24.25 0.31
C PRO A 513 24.76 -24.67 -0.93
N VAL A 514 24.46 -23.72 -1.82
CA VAL A 514 23.87 -23.98 -3.13
C VAL A 514 24.86 -23.53 -4.20
N ALA A 515 25.31 -24.46 -5.04
CA ALA A 515 26.45 -24.31 -5.93
C ALA A 515 26.22 -23.36 -7.11
N SER A 516 24.97 -23.13 -7.52
CA SER A 516 24.63 -22.23 -8.63
C SER A 516 23.29 -21.53 -8.44
N TYR A 517 23.16 -20.34 -9.02
CA TYR A 517 21.91 -19.58 -9.01
C TYR A 517 20.78 -20.36 -9.71
N GLY A 518 21.10 -21.06 -10.81
CA GLY A 518 20.17 -21.96 -11.49
C GLY A 518 19.62 -23.06 -10.57
N SER A 519 20.46 -23.66 -9.72
CA SER A 519 20.02 -24.65 -8.73
C SER A 519 19.10 -24.04 -7.66
N GLY A 520 19.40 -22.82 -7.22
CA GLY A 520 18.54 -22.08 -6.28
C GLY A 520 17.17 -21.72 -6.85
N MET A 521 17.10 -21.46 -8.16
CA MET A 521 15.87 -21.09 -8.89
C MET A 521 15.08 -22.29 -9.44
N ALA A 522 15.68 -23.48 -9.52
CA ALA A 522 15.05 -24.68 -10.05
C ALA A 522 13.68 -25.00 -9.41
N PRO A 523 13.49 -24.94 -8.06
CA PRO A 523 12.19 -25.20 -7.44
C PRO A 523 11.02 -24.41 -8.03
N LEU A 524 11.24 -23.13 -8.37
CA LEU A 524 10.22 -22.26 -8.95
C LEU A 524 9.88 -22.70 -10.39
N PHE A 525 10.89 -22.87 -11.24
CA PHE A 525 10.70 -23.20 -12.64
C PHE A 525 10.11 -24.61 -12.83
N THR A 526 10.59 -25.58 -12.05
CA THR A 526 10.06 -26.94 -12.00
C THR A 526 8.60 -26.91 -11.54
N THR A 527 8.28 -26.21 -10.45
CA THR A 527 6.90 -26.08 -9.95
C THR A 527 5.95 -25.50 -11.00
N LEU A 528 6.35 -24.41 -11.67
CA LEU A 528 5.53 -23.77 -12.70
C LEU A 528 5.32 -24.69 -13.91
N SER A 529 6.38 -25.38 -14.34
CA SER A 529 6.33 -26.37 -15.42
C SER A 529 5.35 -27.51 -15.12
N LEU A 530 5.38 -28.06 -13.89
CA LEU A 530 4.48 -29.14 -13.49
C LEU A 530 3.01 -28.72 -13.46
N TRP A 531 2.71 -27.51 -13.00
CA TRP A 531 1.33 -27.01 -13.01
C TRP A 531 0.82 -26.81 -14.43
N VAL A 532 1.60 -26.16 -15.29
CA VAL A 532 1.24 -25.97 -16.70
C VAL A 532 1.10 -27.33 -17.39
N GLY A 533 1.96 -28.30 -17.09
CA GLY A 533 1.86 -29.65 -17.60
C GLY A 533 0.56 -30.35 -17.21
N ALA A 534 0.19 -30.31 -15.93
CA ALA A 534 -1.08 -30.84 -15.45
C ALA A 534 -2.29 -30.09 -16.05
N PHE A 535 -2.18 -28.77 -16.29
CA PHE A 535 -3.21 -27.98 -16.95
C PHE A 535 -3.43 -28.39 -18.41
N VAL A 536 -2.36 -28.59 -19.17
CA VAL A 536 -2.42 -29.08 -20.55
C VAL A 536 -3.11 -30.45 -20.63
N LEU A 537 -2.82 -31.35 -19.68
CA LEU A 537 -3.47 -32.66 -19.56
C LEU A 537 -4.97 -32.59 -19.23
N VAL A 538 -5.50 -31.42 -18.88
CA VAL A 538 -6.94 -31.21 -18.61
C VAL A 538 -7.63 -30.40 -19.70
N VAL A 539 -6.87 -29.61 -20.46
CA VAL A 539 -7.41 -28.77 -21.52
C VAL A 539 -7.55 -29.53 -22.84
N ILE A 540 -6.57 -30.38 -23.18
CA ILE A 540 -6.51 -31.06 -24.48
C ILE A 540 -7.39 -32.32 -24.54
N PRO A 541 -7.26 -33.31 -23.64
CA PRO A 541 -8.08 -34.52 -23.70
C PRO A 541 -9.49 -34.27 -23.16
N LYS A 542 -10.44 -35.09 -23.63
CA LYS A 542 -11.81 -35.08 -23.10
C LYS A 542 -11.82 -35.55 -21.64
N LEU A 543 -12.51 -34.80 -20.79
CA LEU A 543 -12.59 -35.08 -19.35
C LEU A 543 -13.73 -36.04 -19.02
N GLU A 544 -14.82 -36.01 -19.77
CA GLU A 544 -15.93 -36.93 -19.55
C GLU A 544 -15.58 -38.37 -19.96
N THR A 545 -16.18 -39.34 -19.27
CA THR A 545 -15.94 -40.78 -19.49
C THR A 545 -17.18 -41.42 -20.09
N ASP A 546 -17.06 -42.00 -21.28
CA ASP A 546 -18.11 -42.81 -21.88
C ASP A 546 -18.23 -44.19 -21.20
N ASP A 547 -19.44 -44.77 -21.24
CA ASP A 547 -19.79 -46.09 -20.72
C ASP A 547 -19.60 -47.22 -21.76
N GLU A 548 -19.05 -46.90 -22.94
CA GLU A 548 -18.90 -47.86 -24.03
C GLU A 548 -18.06 -49.08 -23.61
N GLY A 549 -18.69 -50.26 -23.66
CA GLY A 549 -18.06 -51.54 -23.32
C GLY A 549 -17.91 -51.81 -21.82
N ILE A 550 -18.54 -51.02 -20.93
CA ILE A 550 -18.49 -51.20 -19.47
C ILE A 550 -19.89 -51.03 -18.87
N ASP A 551 -20.49 -52.15 -18.47
CA ASP A 551 -21.80 -52.15 -17.83
C ASP A 551 -21.77 -51.52 -16.42
N ASP A 552 -22.85 -50.82 -16.05
CA ASP A 552 -23.08 -50.20 -14.74
C ASP A 552 -21.95 -49.26 -14.26
N LEU A 553 -21.42 -48.41 -15.14
CA LEU A 553 -20.39 -47.44 -14.78
C LEU A 553 -20.97 -46.30 -13.91
N THR A 554 -20.55 -46.25 -12.63
CA THR A 554 -20.97 -45.14 -11.74
C THR A 554 -20.17 -43.85 -11.99
N PRO A 555 -20.72 -42.66 -11.70
CA PRO A 555 -20.02 -41.38 -11.81
C PRO A 555 -18.68 -41.30 -11.11
N THR A 556 -18.61 -41.86 -9.90
CA THR A 556 -17.39 -41.92 -9.09
C THR A 556 -16.35 -42.82 -9.74
N GLN A 557 -16.78 -43.95 -10.31
CA GLN A 557 -15.88 -44.87 -11.02
C GLN A 557 -15.35 -44.27 -12.33
N GLY A 558 -16.19 -43.54 -13.08
CA GLY A 558 -15.76 -42.80 -14.27
C GLY A 558 -14.78 -41.68 -13.92
N TYR A 559 -15.09 -40.87 -12.90
CA TYR A 559 -14.18 -39.82 -12.40
C TYR A 559 -12.81 -40.38 -12.02
N LEU A 560 -12.77 -41.43 -11.19
CA LEU A 560 -11.52 -42.05 -10.76
C LEU A 560 -10.80 -42.75 -11.93
N GLY A 561 -11.53 -43.34 -12.86
CA GLY A 561 -10.96 -43.98 -14.05
C GLY A 561 -10.22 -42.98 -14.95
N ARG A 562 -10.86 -41.86 -15.29
CA ARG A 562 -10.23 -40.78 -16.06
C ARG A 562 -9.12 -40.10 -15.27
N PHE A 563 -9.32 -39.84 -13.98
CA PHE A 563 -8.29 -39.25 -13.14
C PHE A 563 -7.03 -40.11 -13.14
N LEU A 564 -7.13 -41.43 -12.98
CA LEU A 564 -5.96 -42.31 -12.98
C LEU A 564 -5.19 -42.26 -14.31
N LEU A 565 -5.88 -42.16 -15.45
CA LEU A 565 -5.23 -41.99 -16.74
C LEU A 565 -4.39 -40.71 -16.77
N LEU A 566 -4.99 -39.57 -16.42
CA LEU A 566 -4.28 -38.29 -16.43
C LEU A 566 -3.20 -38.21 -15.34
N ALA A 567 -3.45 -38.81 -14.18
CA ALA A 567 -2.48 -38.92 -13.09
C ALA A 567 -1.25 -39.74 -13.50
N THR A 568 -1.40 -40.81 -14.30
CA THR A 568 -0.24 -41.53 -14.82
C THR A 568 0.59 -40.67 -15.77
N LEU A 569 -0.04 -39.88 -16.65
CA LEU A 569 0.66 -38.94 -17.53
C LEU A 569 1.32 -37.81 -16.74
N ALA A 570 0.66 -37.29 -15.71
CA ALA A 570 1.21 -36.26 -14.82
C ALA A 570 2.40 -36.79 -13.99
N ALA A 571 2.34 -38.03 -13.51
CA ALA A 571 3.47 -38.68 -12.84
C ALA A 571 4.67 -38.83 -13.79
N VAL A 572 4.42 -39.22 -15.05
CA VAL A 572 5.48 -39.26 -16.08
C VAL A 572 6.03 -37.86 -16.36
N GLN A 573 5.21 -36.82 -16.44
CA GLN A 573 5.69 -35.43 -16.53
C GLN A 573 6.58 -35.08 -15.34
N GLY A 574 6.16 -35.42 -14.11
CA GLY A 574 6.94 -35.22 -12.90
C GLY A 574 8.33 -35.87 -12.95
N LEU A 575 8.38 -37.11 -13.44
CA LEU A 575 9.64 -37.83 -13.66
C LEU A 575 10.48 -37.19 -14.76
N VAL A 576 9.88 -36.88 -15.92
CA VAL A 576 10.60 -36.29 -17.06
C VAL A 576 11.20 -34.94 -16.67
N THR A 577 10.42 -34.04 -16.06
CA THR A 577 10.92 -32.73 -15.60
C THR A 577 12.08 -32.90 -14.65
N ALA A 578 11.93 -33.75 -13.61
CA ALA A 578 12.96 -33.96 -12.61
C ALA A 578 14.22 -34.63 -13.16
N ILE A 579 14.09 -35.62 -14.05
CA ILE A 579 15.24 -36.23 -14.73
C ILE A 579 15.95 -35.17 -15.57
N GLY A 580 15.22 -34.36 -16.33
CA GLY A 580 15.82 -33.30 -17.13
C GLY A 580 16.52 -32.24 -16.29
N ASP A 581 15.93 -31.84 -15.16
CA ASP A 581 16.57 -30.93 -14.21
C ASP A 581 17.89 -31.53 -13.68
N LEU A 582 17.90 -32.82 -13.30
CA LEU A 582 19.11 -33.53 -12.87
C LEU A 582 20.15 -33.69 -13.99
N VAL A 583 19.73 -33.89 -15.24
CA VAL A 583 20.62 -33.97 -16.42
C VAL A 583 21.27 -32.62 -16.72
N ILE A 584 20.56 -31.51 -16.51
CA ILE A 584 21.11 -30.15 -16.59
C ILE A 584 22.18 -29.93 -15.51
N GLY A 585 22.14 -30.73 -14.45
CA GLY A 585 23.15 -30.73 -13.39
C GLY A 585 22.76 -29.91 -12.18
N ILE A 586 21.46 -29.67 -11.94
CA ILE A 586 21.03 -28.97 -10.71
C ILE A 586 21.62 -29.67 -9.48
N GLN A 587 22.02 -28.87 -8.49
CA GLN A 587 22.43 -29.42 -7.20
C GLN A 587 21.26 -30.22 -6.62
N CYS A 588 21.55 -31.41 -6.10
CA CYS A 588 20.56 -32.22 -5.42
C CYS A 588 21.21 -32.97 -4.27
N ALA A 589 20.75 -32.71 -3.04
CA ALA A 589 21.17 -33.44 -1.85
C ALA A 589 20.68 -34.91 -1.90
N SER A 590 19.53 -35.18 -2.51
CA SER A 590 19.01 -36.53 -2.70
C SER A 590 18.17 -36.65 -3.98
N ALA A 591 18.79 -37.14 -5.05
CA ALA A 591 18.14 -37.31 -6.35
C ALA A 591 16.86 -38.18 -6.29
N PRO A 592 16.81 -39.32 -5.55
CA PRO A 592 15.58 -40.10 -5.42
C PRO A 592 14.44 -39.33 -4.76
N VAL A 593 14.72 -38.52 -3.73
CA VAL A 593 13.70 -37.75 -3.02
C VAL A 593 13.26 -36.54 -3.84
N PHE A 594 14.15 -35.93 -4.62
CA PHE A 594 13.77 -34.89 -5.58
C PHE A 594 12.82 -35.44 -6.67
N LEU A 595 13.16 -36.57 -7.29
CA LEU A 595 12.29 -37.26 -8.24
C LEU A 595 10.91 -37.55 -7.63
N LEU A 596 10.87 -38.09 -6.41
CA LEU A 596 9.64 -38.35 -5.69
C LEU A 596 8.84 -37.07 -5.43
N THR A 597 9.51 -35.99 -5.04
CA THR A 597 8.90 -34.68 -4.75
C THR A 597 8.24 -34.10 -6.01
N CYS A 598 8.89 -34.16 -7.16
CA CYS A 598 8.33 -33.71 -8.44
C CYS A 598 7.12 -34.56 -8.87
N VAL A 599 7.17 -35.88 -8.68
CA VAL A 599 6.03 -36.76 -8.96
C VAL A 599 4.84 -36.44 -8.05
N ILE A 600 5.06 -36.34 -6.73
CA ILE A 600 4.01 -35.99 -5.78
C ILE A 600 3.41 -34.63 -6.12
N THR A 601 4.25 -33.63 -6.37
CA THR A 601 3.81 -32.28 -6.76
C THR A 601 2.95 -32.31 -8.01
N SER A 602 3.37 -33.02 -9.05
CA SER A 602 2.60 -33.15 -10.29
C SER A 602 1.24 -33.83 -10.07
N LEU A 603 1.19 -34.86 -9.22
CA LEU A 603 -0.07 -35.52 -8.83
C LEU A 603 -1.00 -34.61 -8.01
N VAL A 604 -0.44 -33.78 -7.12
CA VAL A 604 -1.20 -32.79 -6.35
C VAL A 604 -1.82 -31.77 -7.29
N TYR A 605 -1.05 -31.21 -8.22
CA TYR A 605 -1.54 -30.26 -9.22
C TYR A 605 -2.57 -30.87 -10.15
N MET A 606 -2.33 -32.09 -10.62
CA MET A 606 -3.30 -32.86 -11.40
C MET A 606 -4.61 -33.03 -10.63
N SER A 607 -4.56 -33.35 -9.32
CA SER A 607 -5.75 -33.51 -8.48
C SER A 607 -6.57 -32.22 -8.39
N VAL A 608 -5.91 -31.10 -8.07
CA VAL A 608 -6.56 -29.78 -7.93
C VAL A 608 -7.16 -29.32 -9.26
N ILE A 609 -6.37 -29.34 -10.34
CA ILE A 609 -6.79 -28.86 -11.65
C ILE A 609 -7.90 -29.75 -12.23
N PHE A 610 -7.79 -31.07 -12.09
CA PHE A 610 -8.83 -32.00 -12.53
C PHE A 610 -10.13 -31.79 -11.76
N ALA A 611 -10.08 -31.65 -10.44
CA ALA A 611 -11.27 -31.41 -9.63
C ALA A 611 -11.98 -30.11 -10.02
N LEU A 612 -11.25 -29.01 -10.16
CA LEU A 612 -11.81 -27.73 -10.59
C LEU A 612 -12.42 -27.82 -12.00
N SER A 613 -11.69 -28.41 -12.94
CA SER A 613 -12.09 -28.46 -14.35
C SER A 613 -13.18 -29.49 -14.65
N THR A 614 -13.36 -30.52 -13.84
CA THR A 614 -14.49 -31.47 -13.99
C THR A 614 -15.73 -31.03 -13.23
N THR A 615 -15.56 -30.28 -12.14
CA THR A 615 -16.66 -29.77 -11.33
C THR A 615 -17.30 -28.55 -11.98
N PHE A 616 -16.48 -27.60 -12.47
CA PHE A 616 -16.93 -26.33 -13.06
C PHE A 616 -16.65 -26.21 -14.56
N MET A 617 -16.16 -27.27 -15.22
CA MET A 617 -15.89 -27.29 -16.67
C MET A 617 -14.97 -26.14 -17.12
N HIS A 618 -15.36 -25.38 -18.15
CA HIS A 618 -14.55 -24.28 -18.68
C HIS A 618 -14.32 -23.14 -17.67
N VAL A 619 -15.27 -22.90 -16.77
CA VAL A 619 -15.09 -21.94 -15.65
C VAL A 619 -13.98 -22.42 -14.73
N GLY A 620 -13.96 -23.72 -14.41
CA GLY A 620 -12.89 -24.34 -13.62
C GLY A 620 -11.52 -24.21 -14.25
N LYS A 621 -11.43 -24.40 -15.57
CA LYS A 621 -10.20 -24.15 -16.34
C LYS A 621 -9.72 -22.69 -16.20
N GLY A 622 -10.64 -21.72 -16.27
CA GLY A 622 -10.34 -20.30 -16.03
C GLY A 622 -9.83 -20.01 -14.62
N VAL A 623 -10.43 -20.63 -13.59
CA VAL A 623 -9.96 -20.51 -12.19
C VAL A 623 -8.54 -21.06 -12.05
N CYS A 624 -8.20 -22.17 -12.72
CA CYS A 624 -6.84 -22.72 -12.68
C CYS A 624 -5.80 -21.73 -13.26
N VAL A 625 -6.14 -20.98 -14.32
CA VAL A 625 -5.27 -19.93 -14.88
C VAL A 625 -5.11 -18.78 -13.89
N ALA A 626 -6.21 -18.33 -13.26
CA ALA A 626 -6.17 -17.28 -12.24
C ALA A 626 -5.29 -17.68 -11.03
N LEU A 627 -5.35 -18.95 -10.61
CA LEU A 627 -4.50 -19.47 -9.54
C LEU A 627 -3.00 -19.41 -9.90
N VAL A 628 -2.61 -19.72 -11.14
CA VAL A 628 -1.21 -19.59 -11.57
C VAL A 628 -0.72 -18.15 -11.44
N ILE A 629 -1.50 -17.20 -11.94
CA ILE A 629 -1.16 -15.77 -11.90
C ILE A 629 -0.95 -15.30 -10.45
N LEU A 630 -1.76 -15.81 -9.53
CA LEU A 630 -1.67 -15.50 -8.11
C LEU A 630 -0.48 -16.19 -7.43
N GLN A 631 -0.17 -17.42 -7.83
CA GLN A 631 0.87 -18.26 -7.23
C GLN A 631 2.29 -17.81 -7.53
N VAL A 632 2.57 -17.28 -8.73
CA VAL A 632 3.93 -16.86 -9.13
C VAL A 632 4.53 -15.81 -8.16
N PRO A 633 3.87 -14.67 -7.89
CA PRO A 633 4.33 -13.72 -6.87
C PRO A 633 4.00 -14.17 -5.44
N GLY A 634 2.98 -15.00 -5.26
CA GLY A 634 2.44 -15.36 -3.95
C GLY A 634 3.11 -16.54 -3.26
N ALA A 635 4.03 -17.27 -3.89
CA ALA A 635 4.59 -18.53 -3.37
C ALA A 635 6.08 -18.48 -2.98
N SER A 636 6.66 -17.29 -2.80
CA SER A 636 8.06 -17.07 -2.37
C SER A 636 9.17 -17.62 -3.28
N GLY A 637 8.86 -17.93 -4.54
CA GLY A 637 9.83 -18.55 -5.44
C GLY A 637 10.97 -17.63 -5.89
N LEU A 638 10.67 -16.35 -6.15
CA LEU A 638 11.66 -15.34 -6.57
C LEU A 638 12.22 -14.53 -5.40
N TYR A 639 11.37 -14.22 -4.43
CA TYR A 639 11.70 -13.39 -3.27
C TYR A 639 11.16 -14.05 -2.01
N PRO A 640 11.81 -13.87 -0.85
CA PRO A 640 11.24 -14.25 0.44
C PRO A 640 9.85 -13.66 0.62
N ILE A 641 8.94 -14.41 1.22
CA ILE A 641 7.54 -14.00 1.35
C ILE A 641 7.39 -12.72 2.19
N GLU A 642 8.32 -12.48 3.12
CA GLU A 642 8.38 -11.32 4.00
C GLU A 642 8.57 -10.00 3.23
N MET A 643 9.23 -10.07 2.06
CA MET A 643 9.42 -8.91 1.17
C MET A 643 8.16 -8.60 0.36
N MET A 644 7.18 -9.49 0.34
CA MET A 644 5.96 -9.32 -0.44
C MET A 644 4.90 -8.48 0.31
N PRO A 645 4.06 -7.72 -0.41
CA PRO A 645 2.97 -6.96 0.19
C PRO A 645 1.99 -7.84 0.98
N ALA A 646 1.27 -7.22 1.93
CA ALA A 646 0.45 -7.93 2.92
C ALA A 646 -0.58 -8.90 2.30
N PHE A 647 -1.15 -8.55 1.14
CA PHE A 647 -2.05 -9.41 0.39
C PHE A 647 -1.41 -10.77 0.03
N PHE A 648 -0.19 -10.77 -0.54
CA PHE A 648 0.52 -11.98 -0.93
C PHE A 648 0.93 -12.80 0.29
N ARG A 649 1.36 -12.13 1.38
CA ARG A 649 1.63 -12.78 2.68
C ARG A 649 0.41 -13.48 3.27
N ALA A 650 -0.79 -12.91 3.11
CA ALA A 650 -2.03 -13.48 3.63
C ALA A 650 -2.49 -14.72 2.86
N ILE A 651 -2.35 -14.72 1.53
CA ILE A 651 -2.74 -15.87 0.69
C ILE A 651 -1.68 -16.97 0.62
N TYR A 652 -0.41 -16.64 0.90
CA TYR A 652 0.73 -17.57 0.82
C TYR A 652 0.49 -18.97 1.41
N PRO A 653 -0.16 -19.13 2.59
CA PRO A 653 -0.43 -20.47 3.15
C PRO A 653 -1.49 -21.28 2.38
N LEU A 654 -2.31 -20.62 1.56
CA LEU A 654 -3.38 -21.24 0.76
C LEU A 654 -2.92 -21.67 -0.63
N LEU A 655 -1.65 -21.41 -0.98
CA LEU A 655 -1.10 -21.66 -2.29
C LEU A 655 -0.27 -22.96 -2.29
N PRO A 656 -0.58 -23.93 -3.15
CA PRO A 656 0.18 -25.19 -3.19
C PRO A 656 1.61 -25.01 -3.73
N PHE A 657 1.89 -23.97 -4.54
CA PHE A 657 3.26 -23.64 -5.00
C PHE A 657 4.22 -23.40 -3.85
N THR A 658 3.75 -22.79 -2.76
CA THR A 658 4.54 -22.51 -1.57
C THR A 658 5.21 -23.78 -1.06
N TYR A 659 4.40 -24.81 -0.83
CA TYR A 659 4.87 -26.05 -0.24
C TYR A 659 5.63 -26.93 -1.22
N SER A 660 5.35 -26.86 -2.52
CA SER A 660 6.16 -27.60 -3.51
C SER A 660 7.54 -26.99 -3.67
N ILE A 661 7.65 -25.67 -3.71
CA ILE A 661 8.92 -24.95 -3.81
C ILE A 661 9.78 -25.28 -2.58
N ASP A 662 9.20 -25.18 -1.38
CA ASP A 662 9.94 -25.46 -0.15
C ASP A 662 10.30 -26.95 0.00
N ALA A 663 9.44 -27.88 -0.42
CA ALA A 663 9.79 -29.30 -0.48
C ALA A 663 10.94 -29.58 -1.46
N MET A 664 10.97 -28.92 -2.62
CA MET A 664 12.07 -29.04 -3.58
C MET A 664 13.36 -28.40 -3.04
N ARG A 665 13.28 -27.26 -2.34
CA ARG A 665 14.44 -26.63 -1.67
C ARG A 665 15.13 -27.58 -0.70
N GLU A 666 14.38 -28.33 0.12
CA GLU A 666 14.95 -29.33 1.04
C GLU A 666 15.74 -30.41 0.28
N THR A 667 15.26 -30.83 -0.90
CA THR A 667 15.95 -31.85 -1.70
C THR A 667 17.16 -31.32 -2.47
N ILE A 668 17.28 -30.00 -2.64
CA ILE A 668 18.38 -29.32 -3.34
C ILE A 668 19.46 -28.83 -2.37
N GLY A 669 19.06 -28.05 -1.37
CA GLY A 669 19.96 -27.42 -0.39
C GLY A 669 20.32 -28.33 0.78
N GLY A 670 19.43 -29.24 1.18
CA GLY A 670 19.62 -30.13 2.32
C GLY A 670 18.39 -30.20 3.23
N PHE A 671 18.26 -31.27 4.01
CA PHE A 671 17.10 -31.52 4.86
C PHE A 671 17.27 -30.95 6.28
N TYR A 672 16.19 -30.46 6.88
CA TYR A 672 16.16 -30.03 8.29
C TYR A 672 14.88 -30.48 9.01
N ASP A 673 15.01 -31.01 10.23
CA ASP A 673 13.94 -31.27 11.22
C ASP A 673 12.62 -31.87 10.67
N GLY A 674 12.72 -32.75 9.65
CA GLY A 674 11.56 -33.36 9.01
C GLY A 674 10.65 -32.38 8.24
N LEU A 675 11.12 -31.16 7.93
CA LEU A 675 10.36 -30.14 7.20
C LEU A 675 9.86 -30.63 5.85
N TRP A 676 10.66 -31.44 5.14
CA TRP A 676 10.20 -32.09 3.91
C TRP A 676 8.89 -32.87 4.11
N PHE A 677 8.78 -33.67 5.18
CA PHE A 677 7.54 -34.40 5.49
C PHE A 677 6.38 -33.46 5.80
N ALA A 678 6.64 -32.34 6.48
CA ALA A 678 5.63 -31.34 6.77
C ALA A 678 5.12 -30.67 5.48
N TYR A 679 5.99 -30.32 4.54
CA TYR A 679 5.61 -29.74 3.26
C TYR A 679 4.83 -30.71 2.38
N ILE A 680 5.28 -31.97 2.29
CA ILE A 680 4.54 -33.04 1.60
C ILE A 680 3.16 -33.25 2.26
N GLY A 681 3.10 -33.26 3.60
CA GLY A 681 1.84 -33.37 4.34
C GLY A 681 0.85 -32.24 3.99
N LYS A 682 1.33 -30.99 3.93
CA LYS A 682 0.52 -29.84 3.52
C LYS A 682 0.06 -29.95 2.05
N LEU A 683 0.91 -30.42 1.14
CA LEU A 683 0.52 -30.69 -0.25
C LEU A 683 -0.59 -31.76 -0.35
N LEU A 684 -0.52 -32.82 0.46
CA LEU A 684 -1.54 -33.87 0.48
C LEU A 684 -2.90 -33.37 0.99
N VAL A 685 -2.94 -32.31 1.82
CA VAL A 685 -4.22 -31.66 2.19
C VAL A 685 -4.93 -31.12 0.96
N PHE A 686 -4.23 -30.54 -0.01
CA PHE A 686 -4.83 -30.08 -1.27
C PHE A 686 -5.43 -31.22 -2.08
N VAL A 687 -4.82 -32.41 -2.03
CA VAL A 687 -5.38 -33.62 -2.66
C VAL A 687 -6.71 -33.98 -2.01
N VAL A 688 -6.77 -34.01 -0.67
CA VAL A 688 -8.01 -34.29 0.08
C VAL A 688 -9.11 -33.28 -0.28
N LEU A 689 -8.78 -31.98 -0.32
CA LEU A 689 -9.72 -30.92 -0.71
C LEU A 689 -10.20 -31.08 -2.16
N ALA A 690 -9.28 -31.41 -3.08
CA ALA A 690 -9.60 -31.62 -4.48
C ALA A 690 -10.55 -32.82 -4.68
N PHE A 691 -10.32 -33.94 -4.00
CA PHE A 691 -11.23 -35.08 -4.07
C PHE A 691 -12.57 -34.80 -3.38
N ALA A 692 -12.59 -34.06 -2.26
CA ALA A 692 -13.82 -33.64 -1.63
C ALA A 692 -14.68 -32.78 -2.59
N LEU A 693 -14.04 -31.88 -3.34
CA LEU A 693 -14.69 -31.09 -4.39
C LEU A 693 -15.16 -31.98 -5.56
N GLY A 694 -14.27 -32.76 -6.15
CA GLY A 694 -14.53 -33.54 -7.37
C GLY A 694 -15.50 -34.70 -7.19
N LEU A 695 -15.50 -35.36 -6.02
CA LEU A 695 -16.41 -36.47 -5.72
C LEU A 695 -17.69 -36.02 -5.02
N GLY A 696 -17.63 -34.98 -4.19
CA GLY A 696 -18.76 -34.51 -3.39
C GLY A 696 -19.61 -33.43 -4.08
N ALA A 697 -18.98 -32.42 -4.67
CA ALA A 697 -19.69 -31.29 -5.28
C ALA A 697 -20.14 -31.59 -6.71
N ARG A 698 -19.32 -32.28 -7.51
CA ARG A 698 -19.62 -32.60 -8.92
C ARG A 698 -20.99 -33.28 -9.13
N PRO A 699 -21.39 -34.31 -8.38
CA PRO A 699 -22.71 -34.94 -8.58
C PRO A 699 -23.88 -33.97 -8.33
N LYS A 700 -23.71 -33.02 -7.41
CA LYS A 700 -24.73 -32.01 -7.11
C LYS A 700 -24.85 -30.95 -8.21
N LEU A 701 -23.80 -30.78 -9.01
CA LEU A 701 -23.75 -29.83 -10.13
C LEU A 701 -24.05 -30.49 -11.49
N ALA A 702 -24.43 -31.77 -11.54
CA ALA A 702 -24.69 -32.49 -12.80
C ALA A 702 -25.71 -31.77 -13.71
N ASN A 703 -26.77 -31.21 -13.12
CA ASN A 703 -27.78 -30.45 -13.88
C ASN A 703 -27.25 -29.12 -14.42
N LEU A 704 -26.40 -28.43 -13.65
CA LEU A 704 -25.72 -27.21 -14.08
C LEU A 704 -24.72 -27.50 -15.18
N ASN A 705 -23.94 -28.57 -15.05
CA ASN A 705 -22.93 -28.94 -16.02
C ASN A 705 -23.56 -29.37 -17.35
N ARG A 706 -24.68 -30.10 -17.32
CA ARG A 706 -25.39 -30.44 -18.54
C ARG A 706 -25.94 -29.22 -19.29
N LEU A 707 -26.39 -28.20 -18.56
CA LEU A 707 -26.77 -26.92 -19.17
C LEU A 707 -25.59 -26.31 -19.92
N PHE A 708 -24.47 -26.11 -19.24
CA PHE A 708 -23.34 -25.40 -19.85
C PHE A 708 -22.77 -26.18 -21.03
N ALA A 709 -22.74 -27.50 -20.95
CA ALA A 709 -22.37 -28.35 -22.08
C ALA A 709 -23.29 -28.15 -23.29
N ARG A 710 -24.61 -27.98 -23.06
CA ARG A 710 -25.58 -27.68 -24.13
C ARG A 710 -25.35 -26.29 -24.70
N GLU A 711 -25.28 -25.24 -23.88
CA GLU A 711 -25.10 -23.86 -24.33
C GLU A 711 -23.78 -23.66 -25.07
N ILE A 712 -22.70 -24.32 -24.62
CA ILE A 712 -21.40 -24.29 -25.32
C ILE A 712 -21.51 -24.97 -26.68
N LYS A 713 -22.19 -26.12 -26.75
CA LYS A 713 -22.45 -26.81 -28.02
C LYS A 713 -23.31 -25.96 -28.96
N GLU A 714 -24.27 -25.19 -28.44
CA GLU A 714 -25.11 -24.27 -29.21
C GLU A 714 -24.35 -23.01 -29.65
N SER A 715 -23.28 -22.61 -28.94
CA SER A 715 -22.47 -21.42 -29.27
C SER A 715 -21.57 -21.60 -30.50
N ASP A 716 -21.29 -22.83 -30.90
CA ASP A 716 -20.36 -23.24 -31.98
C ASP A 716 -18.94 -22.62 -31.90
N MET A 717 -18.62 -21.96 -30.77
CA MET A 717 -17.37 -21.23 -30.56
C MET A 717 -16.32 -22.09 -29.86
N ILE A 718 -16.74 -23.11 -29.13
CA ILE A 718 -15.89 -24.05 -28.38
C ILE A 718 -16.46 -25.46 -28.52
N ILE A 719 -15.61 -26.46 -28.71
CA ILE A 719 -16.02 -27.87 -28.77
C ILE A 719 -16.59 -28.29 -27.40
N GLY A 720 -17.90 -28.48 -27.31
CA GLY A 720 -18.60 -28.91 -26.10
C GLY A 720 -18.53 -30.42 -25.87
N GLU A 721 -18.33 -30.84 -24.62
CA GLU A 721 -18.37 -32.26 -24.21
C GLU A 721 -19.73 -32.61 -23.59
N PRO A 722 -20.43 -33.67 -24.06
CA PRO A 722 -21.67 -34.10 -23.41
C PRO A 722 -21.36 -34.70 -22.03
N VAL A 723 -22.15 -34.28 -21.03
CA VAL A 723 -22.02 -34.74 -19.63
C VAL A 723 -22.77 -36.06 -19.46
N HIS A 724 -22.07 -37.14 -19.09
CA HIS A 724 -22.63 -38.50 -18.97
C HIS A 724 -23.04 -38.87 -17.53
N LEU A 725 -23.46 -37.89 -16.74
CA LEU A 725 -23.87 -38.11 -15.34
C LEU A 725 -25.35 -38.53 -15.26
N PRO A 726 -25.70 -39.65 -14.59
CA PRO A 726 -27.08 -40.00 -14.28
C PRO A 726 -27.63 -39.01 -13.25
N GLY A 727 -28.59 -38.20 -13.65
CA GLY A 727 -29.29 -37.24 -12.79
C GLY A 727 -30.78 -37.21 -13.12
N SER A 728 -31.63 -37.00 -12.12
CA SER A 728 -33.05 -36.74 -12.35
C SER A 728 -33.19 -35.35 -13.00
N GLU A 729 -33.66 -35.29 -14.24
CA GLU A 729 -34.00 -34.03 -14.92
C GLU A 729 -34.97 -33.17 -14.10
N TYR A 730 -35.83 -33.82 -13.32
CA TYR A 730 -36.88 -33.18 -12.55
C TYR A 730 -36.79 -33.58 -11.09
N ARG A 731 -37.05 -32.64 -10.18
CA ARG A 731 -37.14 -32.98 -8.75
C ARG A 731 -38.39 -33.81 -8.51
N VAL A 732 -38.29 -34.85 -7.67
CA VAL A 732 -39.44 -35.70 -7.29
C VAL A 732 -40.58 -34.85 -6.72
N THR A 733 -40.27 -33.81 -5.94
CA THR A 733 -41.29 -32.87 -5.41
C THR A 733 -42.01 -32.08 -6.51
N GLN A 734 -41.33 -31.76 -7.61
CA GLN A 734 -41.93 -31.07 -8.76
C GLN A 734 -42.79 -32.02 -9.58
N ALA A 735 -42.35 -33.27 -9.75
CA ALA A 735 -43.14 -34.30 -10.43
C ALA A 735 -44.39 -34.69 -9.62
N ILE A 736 -44.30 -34.75 -8.30
CA ILE A 736 -45.47 -34.95 -7.41
C ILE A 736 -46.41 -33.75 -7.49
N ALA A 737 -45.89 -32.51 -7.46
CA ALA A 737 -46.72 -31.32 -7.59
C ALA A 737 -47.44 -31.26 -8.96
N ALA A 738 -46.76 -31.63 -10.04
CA ALA A 738 -47.34 -31.70 -11.38
C ALA A 738 -48.41 -32.80 -11.50
N LEU A 739 -48.28 -33.92 -10.78
CA LEU A 739 -49.27 -34.99 -10.73
C LEU A 739 -50.44 -34.72 -9.76
N ALA A 740 -50.26 -33.85 -8.78
CA ALA A 740 -51.29 -33.52 -7.79
C ALA A 740 -52.34 -32.57 -8.36
N ASP A 741 -51.91 -31.54 -9.09
CA ASP A 741 -52.79 -30.62 -9.83
C ASP A 741 -52.05 -30.07 -11.06
N HIS A 742 -52.33 -30.68 -12.22
CA HIS A 742 -51.63 -30.41 -13.47
C HIS A 742 -51.84 -28.98 -13.96
N ASP A 743 -53.08 -28.49 -13.91
CA ASP A 743 -53.47 -27.18 -14.43
C ASP A 743 -52.97 -26.05 -13.53
N GLU A 744 -53.09 -26.22 -12.20
CA GLU A 744 -52.57 -25.23 -11.25
C GLU A 744 -51.03 -25.15 -11.31
N TYR A 745 -50.34 -26.29 -11.39
CA TYR A 745 -48.89 -26.34 -11.53
C TYR A 745 -48.44 -25.63 -12.81
N ARG A 746 -49.06 -25.96 -13.95
CA ARG A 746 -48.75 -25.35 -15.25
C ARG A 746 -48.93 -23.84 -15.23
N HIS A 747 -50.07 -23.34 -14.74
CA HIS A 747 -50.32 -21.89 -14.66
C HIS A 747 -49.42 -21.17 -13.65
N ALA A 748 -49.00 -21.83 -12.56
CA ALA A 748 -48.05 -21.26 -11.61
C ALA A 748 -46.64 -21.11 -12.23
N ILE A 749 -46.20 -22.10 -13.00
CA ILE A 749 -44.91 -22.10 -13.69
C ILE A 749 -44.90 -21.12 -14.87
N GLU A 750 -45.94 -21.09 -15.70
CA GLU A 750 -46.05 -20.13 -16.82
C GLU A 750 -45.97 -18.68 -16.34
N ARG A 751 -46.64 -18.34 -15.22
CA ARG A 751 -46.53 -17.02 -14.58
C ARG A 751 -45.12 -16.70 -14.09
N ARG A 752 -44.40 -17.68 -13.52
CA ARG A 752 -42.99 -17.49 -13.10
C ARG A 752 -42.06 -17.36 -14.31
N ALA A 753 -42.27 -18.16 -15.34
CA ALA A 753 -41.50 -18.14 -16.58
C ALA A 753 -41.64 -16.78 -17.29
N ALA A 754 -42.86 -16.25 -17.41
CA ALA A 754 -43.10 -14.93 -17.99
C ALA A 754 -42.39 -13.80 -17.21
N LYS A 755 -42.47 -13.83 -15.85
CA LYS A 755 -41.76 -12.86 -15.00
C LYS A 755 -40.25 -12.94 -15.16
N PHE A 756 -39.69 -14.15 -15.27
CA PHE A 756 -38.25 -14.33 -15.46
C PHE A 756 -37.82 -13.93 -16.87
N ALA A 757 -38.58 -14.29 -17.91
CA ALA A 757 -38.29 -13.94 -19.30
C ALA A 757 -38.18 -12.42 -19.51
N TYR A 758 -38.98 -11.62 -18.80
CA TYR A 758 -38.87 -10.16 -18.82
C TYR A 758 -37.61 -9.63 -18.11
N ARG A 759 -37.17 -10.29 -17.02
CA ARG A 759 -36.01 -9.87 -16.22
C ARG A 759 -34.68 -10.38 -16.78
N TYR A 760 -34.67 -11.55 -17.42
CA TYR A 760 -33.48 -12.22 -17.93
C TYR A 760 -32.58 -11.33 -18.81
N PRO A 761 -33.09 -10.64 -19.86
CA PRO A 761 -32.25 -9.77 -20.69
C PRO A 761 -31.69 -8.59 -19.89
N ARG A 762 -32.40 -8.09 -18.86
CA ARG A 762 -31.89 -7.03 -17.98
C ARG A 762 -30.80 -7.52 -17.03
N LEU A 763 -30.92 -8.76 -16.55
CA LEU A 763 -29.89 -9.39 -15.69
C LEU A 763 -28.61 -9.64 -16.49
N LEU A 764 -28.72 -10.15 -17.73
CA LEU A 764 -27.57 -10.31 -18.63
C LEU A 764 -26.93 -8.97 -19.00
N LEU A 765 -27.74 -7.98 -19.40
CA LEU A 765 -27.23 -6.66 -19.73
C LEU A 765 -26.56 -6.00 -18.51
N GLY A 766 -27.16 -6.13 -17.33
CA GLY A 766 -26.59 -5.66 -16.07
C GLY A 766 -25.27 -6.33 -15.73
N ALA A 767 -25.17 -7.66 -15.88
CA ALA A 767 -23.91 -8.40 -15.69
C ALA A 767 -22.85 -8.02 -16.71
N LEU A 768 -23.23 -7.78 -17.97
CA LEU A 768 -22.31 -7.33 -19.02
C LEU A 768 -21.80 -5.91 -18.71
N ILE A 769 -22.69 -4.98 -18.40
CA ILE A 769 -22.32 -3.61 -18.01
C ILE A 769 -21.41 -3.66 -16.77
N ALA A 770 -21.81 -4.36 -15.71
CA ALA A 770 -21.01 -4.48 -14.49
C ALA A 770 -19.68 -5.21 -14.70
N GLY A 771 -19.65 -6.17 -15.63
CA GLY A 771 -18.47 -6.90 -16.06
C GLY A 771 -17.43 -6.03 -16.80
N PHE A 772 -17.83 -4.92 -17.41
CA PHE A 772 -16.91 -3.97 -18.06
C PHE A 772 -16.69 -2.69 -17.24
N VAL A 773 -17.75 -2.11 -16.70
CA VAL A 773 -17.70 -0.82 -15.97
C VAL A 773 -16.92 -0.94 -14.68
N VAL A 774 -17.09 -2.02 -13.90
CA VAL A 774 -16.37 -2.17 -12.63
C VAL A 774 -14.88 -2.41 -12.87
N PRO A 775 -14.44 -3.29 -13.79
CA PRO A 775 -13.04 -3.34 -14.20
C PRO A 775 -12.50 -2.02 -14.72
N ALA A 776 -13.25 -1.28 -15.55
CA ALA A 776 -12.82 0.03 -16.04
C ALA A 776 -12.65 1.04 -14.89
N ALA A 777 -13.56 1.06 -13.94
CA ALA A 777 -13.45 1.89 -12.73
C ALA A 777 -12.24 1.47 -11.87
N LEU A 778 -12.04 0.17 -11.67
CA LEU A 778 -10.87 -0.35 -10.96
C LEU A 778 -9.57 -0.01 -11.69
N ILE A 779 -9.54 0.00 -13.02
CA ILE A 779 -8.37 0.45 -13.81
C ILE A 779 -8.09 1.94 -13.57
N ILE A 780 -9.12 2.78 -13.52
CA ILE A 780 -8.96 4.22 -13.22
C ILE A 780 -8.43 4.40 -11.79
N VAL A 781 -9.01 3.72 -10.80
CA VAL A 781 -8.53 3.73 -9.41
C VAL A 781 -7.10 3.21 -9.32
N PHE A 782 -6.77 2.13 -10.04
CA PHE A 782 -5.44 1.56 -10.12
C PHE A 782 -4.42 2.54 -10.73
N ALA A 783 -4.83 3.34 -11.72
CA ALA A 783 -3.99 4.36 -12.33
C ALA A 783 -3.74 5.56 -11.39
N LEU A 784 -4.73 5.90 -10.55
CA LEU A 784 -4.68 7.06 -9.66
C LEU A 784 -4.10 6.76 -8.26
N THR A 785 -4.01 5.49 -7.85
CA THR A 785 -3.50 5.08 -6.53
C THR A 785 -2.13 4.41 -6.66
N THR A 786 -1.16 4.82 -5.83
CA THR A 786 0.20 4.23 -5.81
C THR A 786 0.42 3.24 -4.67
N SER A 787 -0.26 3.40 -3.54
CA SER A 787 -0.04 2.59 -2.32
C SER A 787 -0.88 1.30 -2.25
N GLU A 788 -1.99 1.18 -3.00
CA GLU A 788 -2.95 0.06 -2.87
C GLU A 788 -3.15 -0.77 -4.15
N LYS A 789 -2.27 -0.64 -5.14
CA LYS A 789 -2.41 -1.31 -6.46
C LYS A 789 -2.68 -2.82 -6.38
N ILE A 790 -2.06 -3.50 -5.42
CA ILE A 790 -2.22 -4.96 -5.25
C ILE A 790 -3.59 -5.31 -4.67
N VAL A 791 -4.13 -4.48 -3.77
CA VAL A 791 -5.49 -4.66 -3.24
C VAL A 791 -6.51 -4.46 -4.35
N VAL A 792 -6.30 -3.47 -5.21
CA VAL A 792 -7.14 -3.23 -6.40
C VAL A 792 -7.09 -4.42 -7.36
N MET A 793 -5.91 -5.00 -7.60
CA MET A 793 -5.75 -6.19 -8.45
C MET A 793 -6.41 -7.45 -7.83
N GLY A 794 -6.27 -7.64 -6.51
CA GLY A 794 -6.98 -8.70 -5.78
C GLY A 794 -8.50 -8.54 -5.84
N THR A 795 -8.99 -7.30 -5.70
CA THR A 795 -10.41 -6.95 -5.83
C THR A 795 -10.92 -7.20 -7.25
N TRP A 796 -10.10 -6.90 -8.26
CA TRP A 796 -10.44 -7.15 -9.65
C TRP A 796 -10.62 -8.65 -9.94
N LEU A 797 -9.69 -9.49 -9.49
CA LEU A 797 -9.82 -10.94 -9.60
C LEU A 797 -11.07 -11.47 -8.86
N ALA A 798 -11.31 -10.99 -7.64
CA ALA A 798 -12.52 -11.36 -6.89
C ALA A 798 -13.80 -10.94 -7.63
N TRP A 799 -13.81 -9.76 -8.25
CA TRP A 799 -14.96 -9.28 -9.02
C TRP A 799 -15.26 -10.13 -10.24
N VAL A 800 -14.22 -10.56 -10.97
CA VAL A 800 -14.38 -11.48 -12.11
C VAL A 800 -15.05 -12.77 -11.65
N LEU A 801 -14.60 -13.36 -10.54
CA LEU A 801 -15.22 -14.56 -9.97
C LEU A 801 -16.67 -14.33 -9.54
N ILE A 802 -16.99 -13.17 -8.96
CA ILE A 802 -18.36 -12.80 -8.57
C ILE A 802 -19.27 -12.69 -9.79
N ILE A 803 -18.83 -12.04 -10.87
CA ILE A 803 -19.60 -11.92 -12.11
C ILE A 803 -19.80 -13.29 -12.76
N MET A 804 -18.76 -14.13 -12.81
CA MET A 804 -18.89 -15.51 -13.31
C MET A 804 -19.89 -16.32 -12.48
N GLY A 805 -19.84 -16.21 -11.15
CA GLY A 805 -20.79 -16.85 -10.25
C GLY A 805 -22.23 -16.34 -10.43
N PHE A 806 -22.40 -15.03 -10.61
CA PHE A 806 -23.71 -14.43 -10.88
C PHE A 806 -24.31 -14.94 -12.19
N LEU A 807 -23.54 -14.91 -13.28
CA LEU A 807 -23.97 -15.43 -14.58
C LEU A 807 -24.34 -16.92 -14.50
N MET A 808 -23.54 -17.69 -13.76
CA MET A 808 -23.81 -19.11 -13.51
C MET A 808 -25.16 -19.33 -12.80
N VAL A 809 -25.50 -18.50 -11.81
CA VAL A 809 -26.79 -18.58 -11.10
C VAL A 809 -27.95 -18.17 -12.01
N VAL A 810 -27.81 -17.09 -12.77
CA VAL A 810 -28.84 -16.61 -13.69
C VAL A 810 -29.17 -17.66 -14.74
N GLU A 811 -28.15 -18.29 -15.31
CA GLU A 811 -28.33 -19.32 -16.34
C GLU A 811 -28.92 -20.62 -15.76
N PHE A 812 -28.49 -21.00 -14.54
CA PHE A 812 -29.12 -22.09 -13.81
C PHE A 812 -30.61 -21.86 -13.55
N MET A 813 -31.00 -20.63 -13.19
CA MET A 813 -32.41 -20.27 -12.99
C MET A 813 -33.22 -20.38 -14.29
N ARG A 814 -32.67 -19.89 -15.41
CA ARG A 814 -33.31 -19.98 -16.74
C ARG A 814 -33.65 -21.42 -17.10
N ASP A 815 -32.70 -22.31 -16.91
CA ASP A 815 -32.87 -23.71 -17.27
C ASP A 815 -33.69 -24.50 -16.26
N SER A 816 -33.62 -24.15 -14.97
CA SER A 816 -34.57 -24.68 -13.99
C SER A 816 -36.01 -24.33 -14.34
N ILE A 817 -36.28 -23.11 -14.82
CA ILE A 817 -37.61 -22.69 -15.25
C ILE A 817 -38.01 -23.41 -16.54
N ARG A 818 -37.10 -23.50 -17.53
CA ARG A 818 -37.34 -24.25 -18.78
C ARG A 818 -37.77 -25.68 -18.50
N ARG A 819 -37.03 -26.40 -17.64
CA ARG A 819 -37.39 -27.77 -17.23
C ARG A 819 -38.75 -27.81 -16.52
N GLN A 820 -39.04 -26.87 -15.61
CA GLN A 820 -40.36 -26.86 -14.96
C GLN A 820 -41.51 -26.68 -15.96
N THR A 821 -41.31 -25.86 -17.00
CA THR A 821 -42.28 -25.67 -18.08
C THR A 821 -42.40 -26.91 -18.96
N GLU A 822 -41.29 -27.56 -19.31
CA GLU A 822 -41.28 -28.84 -20.03
C GLU A 822 -42.04 -29.92 -19.23
N LEU A 823 -41.81 -30.02 -17.91
CA LEU A 823 -42.53 -30.95 -17.03
C LEU A 823 -44.05 -30.71 -17.01
N GLY A 824 -44.48 -29.44 -16.99
CA GLY A 824 -45.90 -29.08 -17.05
C GLY A 824 -46.54 -29.23 -18.43
N SER A 825 -45.77 -29.66 -19.44
CA SER A 825 -46.26 -29.97 -20.79
C SER A 825 -46.31 -31.47 -21.11
N LEU A 826 -45.72 -32.31 -20.25
CA LEU A 826 -45.73 -33.77 -20.38
C LEU A 826 -47.07 -34.34 -19.90
N SER A 827 -47.55 -35.44 -20.48
CA SER A 827 -48.76 -36.10 -19.96
C SER A 827 -48.51 -36.76 -18.60
N ASP A 828 -49.57 -36.93 -17.80
CA ASP A 828 -49.51 -37.63 -16.50
C ASP A 828 -48.91 -39.04 -16.63
N GLU A 829 -49.16 -39.72 -17.75
CA GLU A 829 -48.57 -41.03 -18.06
C GLU A 829 -47.07 -40.94 -18.31
N SER A 830 -46.59 -39.91 -19.02
CA SER A 830 -45.16 -39.65 -19.20
C SER A 830 -44.47 -39.30 -17.87
N ILE A 831 -45.12 -38.51 -17.01
CA ILE A 831 -44.57 -38.14 -15.68
C ILE A 831 -44.52 -39.37 -14.76
N ARG A 832 -45.57 -40.21 -14.74
CA ARG A 832 -45.56 -41.49 -14.03
C ARG A 832 -44.50 -42.44 -14.59
N ALA A 833 -44.38 -42.57 -15.90
CA ALA A 833 -43.35 -43.38 -16.54
C ALA A 833 -41.93 -42.90 -16.17
N MET A 834 -41.72 -41.60 -15.98
CA MET A 834 -40.44 -41.04 -15.55
C MET A 834 -40.14 -41.32 -14.07
N LEU A 835 -41.15 -41.29 -13.20
CA LEU A 835 -41.05 -41.62 -11.78
C LEU A 835 -40.88 -43.14 -11.53
N TYR A 836 -41.60 -43.98 -12.27
CA TYR A 836 -41.59 -45.44 -12.13
C TYR A 836 -40.58 -46.15 -13.06
N GLY A 837 -40.13 -45.49 -14.13
CA GLY A 837 -39.20 -46.01 -15.14
C GLY A 837 -37.79 -46.30 -14.64
N HIS A 838 -37.46 -45.87 -13.42
CA HIS A 838 -36.24 -46.27 -12.71
C HIS A 838 -36.17 -47.79 -12.43
N LYS A 839 -37.28 -48.54 -12.58
CA LYS A 839 -37.27 -50.02 -12.49
C LYS A 839 -37.33 -50.75 -13.85
N ALA A 840 -37.88 -50.15 -14.91
CA ALA A 840 -38.12 -50.84 -16.19
C ALA A 840 -36.88 -50.86 -17.12
N LYS A 841 -36.03 -49.83 -17.08
CA LYS A 841 -34.76 -49.81 -17.85
C LYS A 841 -33.71 -50.81 -17.36
N ARG A 842 -34.01 -51.54 -16.28
CA ARG A 842 -33.18 -52.59 -15.67
C ARG A 842 -33.40 -53.99 -16.28
N ARG A 843 -34.33 -54.15 -17.23
CA ARG A 843 -34.72 -55.48 -17.74
C ARG A 843 -34.69 -55.65 -19.27
N ASP A 844 -34.50 -54.59 -20.06
CA ASP A 844 -34.78 -54.64 -21.50
C ASP A 844 -33.67 -54.09 -22.44
N THR A 845 -32.41 -54.07 -21.99
CA THR A 845 -31.27 -53.69 -22.85
C THR A 845 -30.66 -54.87 -23.63
N SER A 846 -31.40 -55.97 -23.79
CA SER A 846 -30.91 -57.19 -24.47
C SER A 846 -31.45 -57.41 -25.89
N ALA A 847 -32.37 -56.59 -26.42
CA ALA A 847 -33.08 -56.96 -27.66
C ALA A 847 -33.03 -55.97 -28.84
N GLU A 848 -32.66 -54.70 -28.68
CA GLU A 848 -32.72 -53.75 -29.82
C GLU A 848 -31.38 -53.03 -30.03
N ARG A 849 -30.51 -53.68 -30.80
CA ARG A 849 -29.46 -53.01 -31.57
C ARG A 849 -29.53 -53.53 -32.99
N HIS A 850 -30.35 -52.90 -33.84
CA HIS A 850 -30.17 -52.80 -35.28
C HIS A 850 -31.31 -51.94 -35.84
N GLU A 851 -31.12 -50.62 -35.88
CA GLU A 851 -31.59 -49.74 -36.97
C GLU A 851 -31.07 -48.32 -36.72
N GLU A 852 -30.17 -47.86 -37.60
CA GLU A 852 -29.85 -46.44 -37.77
C GLU A 852 -31.06 -45.75 -38.41
N ALA A 853 -31.66 -44.80 -37.72
CA ALA A 853 -32.70 -43.93 -38.28
C ALA A 853 -32.21 -42.47 -38.35
N ASP A 854 -32.30 -41.94 -39.57
CA ASP A 854 -32.03 -40.58 -40.04
C ASP A 854 -32.63 -39.46 -39.16
N PRO A 855 -31.86 -38.43 -38.73
CA PRO A 855 -32.36 -37.39 -37.84
C PRO A 855 -33.17 -36.27 -38.55
N SER A 856 -33.79 -36.54 -39.70
CA SER A 856 -34.51 -35.54 -40.50
C SER A 856 -36.01 -35.37 -40.18
N ALA A 857 -36.58 -36.12 -39.23
CA ALA A 857 -38.02 -36.05 -38.93
C ALA A 857 -38.33 -35.97 -37.43
N ALA A 858 -38.25 -34.76 -36.85
CA ALA A 858 -38.92 -34.44 -35.59
C ALA A 858 -39.68 -33.12 -35.72
N VAL A 859 -40.99 -33.23 -35.52
CA VAL A 859 -42.04 -32.24 -35.75
C VAL A 859 -41.79 -30.90 -35.05
N THR A 860 -41.89 -29.83 -35.84
CA THR A 860 -41.88 -28.42 -35.45
C THR A 860 -43.08 -28.09 -34.56
N ALA A 861 -42.89 -28.02 -33.24
CA ALA A 861 -43.84 -27.35 -32.34
C ALA A 861 -43.47 -25.85 -32.27
N ILE A 862 -44.26 -25.04 -32.96
CA ILE A 862 -44.13 -23.58 -33.04
C ILE A 862 -44.45 -22.96 -31.66
N ILE A 863 -43.46 -22.33 -31.03
CA ILE A 863 -43.65 -21.35 -29.95
C ILE A 863 -43.54 -19.96 -30.61
N PRO A 864 -44.43 -18.98 -30.31
CA PRO A 864 -44.45 -17.73 -31.04
C PRO A 864 -43.19 -16.91 -30.79
N THR A 865 -42.44 -16.67 -31.87
CA THR A 865 -41.41 -15.64 -31.95
C THR A 865 -42.06 -14.27 -31.78
N ILE A 866 -41.65 -13.53 -30.75
CA ILE A 866 -41.95 -12.10 -30.64
C ILE A 866 -41.24 -11.40 -31.81
N PRO A 867 -41.92 -10.60 -32.64
CA PRO A 867 -41.28 -9.93 -33.76
C PRO A 867 -40.26 -8.89 -33.27
N PRO A 868 -39.15 -8.67 -34.01
CA PRO A 868 -38.19 -7.63 -33.66
C PRO A 868 -38.86 -6.27 -33.81
N THR A 869 -38.90 -5.48 -32.74
CA THR A 869 -39.19 -4.05 -32.85
C THR A 869 -38.08 -3.40 -33.68
N LYS A 870 -38.49 -2.66 -34.72
CA LYS A 870 -37.61 -1.87 -35.59
C LYS A 870 -36.88 -0.79 -34.79
N GLU A 871 -35.80 -1.13 -34.08
CA GLU A 871 -34.82 -0.15 -33.58
C GLU A 871 -33.46 -0.75 -33.16
N GLY A 872 -33.18 -2.02 -33.45
CA GLY A 872 -31.95 -2.70 -33.01
C GLY A 872 -30.96 -3.11 -34.11
N ARG A 873 -31.05 -2.58 -35.33
CA ARG A 873 -30.01 -2.78 -36.36
C ARG A 873 -28.95 -1.70 -36.20
N HIS A 874 -28.08 -1.81 -35.19
CA HIS A 874 -26.72 -1.26 -35.16
C HIS A 874 -26.13 -1.57 -33.78
N ALA A 875 -25.63 -2.80 -33.60
CA ALA A 875 -24.56 -3.20 -32.68
C ALA A 875 -24.54 -4.75 -32.62
N ARG A 876 -23.66 -5.36 -33.41
CA ARG A 876 -23.13 -6.71 -33.17
C ARG A 876 -21.62 -6.62 -33.23
#